data_AF-A0A524G0J0-F1
#
_entry.id   AF-A0A524G0J0-F1
#
_cell.length_a   1.000
_cell.length_b   1.000
_cell.length_c   1.000
_cell.angle_alpha   90.00
_cell.angle_beta   90.00
_cell.angle_gamma   90.00
#
_symmetry.space_group_name_H-M   'P 1'
#
loop_
_entity.id
_entity.type
_entity.pdbx_description
1 polymer ?
#
loop_
_entity_poly.entity_id
_entity_poly.type
_entity_poly.pdbx_seq_one_letter_code
_entity_poly.pdbx_strand_id
1 'polypeptide(L)'
;MRHLWILSILFLFSLSLVNYPLIEVQDYEPQEFIIPSQLINIERNWAAHIVVVNYDEAVIDESELLSGMPSSRVYATSDVMITYNIEYEIFYADAEYISDLTQVVMDNSVNGSETGTWLDETALLYQQTHLDEPQRIFYPRAGRVIDGYAVEEWLEANPFVPHPSLGYTLYLVNFSSLDTSGHGLEHWYEYHPIDPDTGEEQNWFRLEWDNSLNPNVTMDYANFGGRFNTYIVDPSAHQWYLKWCRIWWSDSIGTEYDFWTEDLEDKVAALNLGSPAGINALNVYLSECLWDPINQLFFPYQHQPASYVQSGLLRALVICMDVEEGTTVDSLRWVTDAKMQKAHLEELYPFISWDVQVDFLDIDEYPDWNTTFWDHATLSPDGTTIADGYGMFYDIRDNMRPQYIDADDPNINVFGVVFIKKQMEMHISGNTYTGLGGGGQTVIWKAWDRYYRPDEITPKDGISAIQLHETMHAIGFHHTWQHEHYSSDFSFGPMGYFAFHNGTASFDKNWVQGTYLDQMEAILWDDFSTKRAGLGIDERPETYVAEQRILELFESADDLYNEMDWLSAYDTLRDASDWIDRMMWSTLDDTAPVITNLIITPSINTNGFYVTANVTDDLSGVENVTVYLQIDSGDIFLYICAESSGVWVASIPAFTASSNVEVWIRAWDWGMNIAESTHLTHTITTSPYSIPDSSLYLYIMIIAGLAVVIVVIVVVLRKR
;
A
#
# COMPACT_ATOMS: atom_id res chain seq x y z
N MET A 1 -47.41 19.75 -74.17
CA MET A 1 -46.32 19.15 -74.97
C MET A 1 -45.80 17.95 -74.20
N ARG A 2 -45.53 16.87 -74.94
CA ARG A 2 -45.47 15.45 -74.50
C ARG A 2 -44.35 15.17 -73.48
N HIS A 3 -44.61 14.24 -72.56
CA HIS A 3 -43.82 13.03 -72.20
C HIS A 3 -44.62 12.24 -71.13
N LEU A 4 -45.30 11.15 -71.52
CA LEU A 4 -44.94 9.72 -71.37
C LEU A 4 -44.91 9.27 -69.90
N TRP A 5 -46.01 8.76 -69.31
CA TRP A 5 -46.75 7.49 -69.46
C TRP A 5 -46.10 6.23 -68.86
N ILE A 6 -46.93 5.63 -68.01
CA ILE A 6 -46.82 4.47 -67.14
C ILE A 6 -47.33 3.20 -67.87
N LEU A 7 -47.03 2.02 -67.29
CA LEU A 7 -47.79 0.75 -67.25
C LEU A 7 -47.40 -0.39 -68.22
N SER A 8 -46.91 -1.50 -67.63
CA SER A 8 -47.55 -2.85 -67.64
C SER A 8 -46.60 -4.03 -67.89
N ILE A 9 -46.31 -4.74 -66.79
CA ILE A 9 -46.38 -6.20 -66.54
C ILE A 9 -46.83 -7.08 -67.72
N LEU A 10 -46.04 -8.12 -68.07
CA LEU A 10 -46.45 -9.54 -68.08
C LEU A 10 -45.31 -10.48 -68.54
N PHE A 11 -45.00 -11.45 -67.67
CA PHE A 11 -44.77 -12.87 -67.94
C PHE A 11 -44.03 -13.28 -69.20
N LEU A 12 -42.92 -14.02 -69.03
CA LEU A 12 -42.71 -15.30 -69.72
C LEU A 12 -41.60 -16.13 -69.05
N PHE A 13 -42.02 -17.29 -68.56
CA PHE A 13 -41.21 -18.48 -68.29
C PHE A 13 -40.52 -18.95 -69.58
N SER A 14 -39.23 -19.27 -69.52
CA SER A 14 -38.67 -20.57 -69.94
C SER A 14 -37.14 -20.60 -69.84
N LEU A 15 -36.66 -21.45 -68.93
CA LEU A 15 -35.49 -22.37 -69.02
C LEU A 15 -34.45 -22.10 -70.14
N SER A 16 -33.17 -21.93 -69.76
CA SER A 16 -32.21 -23.04 -69.69
C SER A 16 -30.76 -22.56 -69.52
N LEU A 17 -30.13 -23.05 -68.44
CA LEU A 17 -28.74 -23.55 -68.38
C LEU A 17 -27.65 -22.74 -69.09
N VAL A 18 -26.95 -21.90 -68.30
CA VAL A 18 -25.53 -21.60 -68.53
C VAL A 18 -24.80 -21.83 -67.20
N ASN A 19 -23.81 -22.72 -67.23
CA ASN A 19 -22.88 -22.98 -66.14
C ASN A 19 -22.19 -21.66 -65.71
N TYR A 20 -22.33 -21.29 -64.44
CA TYR A 20 -21.40 -20.38 -63.81
C TYR A 20 -20.22 -21.19 -63.26
N PRO A 21 -18.97 -20.74 -63.45
CA PRO A 21 -17.83 -21.35 -62.78
C PRO A 21 -17.99 -21.22 -61.26
N LEU A 22 -17.53 -22.24 -60.53
CA LEU A 22 -17.28 -22.15 -59.09
C LEU A 22 -16.44 -20.89 -58.84
N ILE A 23 -17.03 -19.92 -58.13
CA ILE A 23 -16.26 -18.90 -57.44
C ILE A 23 -15.58 -19.65 -56.31
N GLU A 24 -14.26 -19.75 -56.40
CA GLU A 24 -13.42 -20.14 -55.27
C GLU A 24 -13.66 -19.08 -54.19
N VAL A 25 -14.29 -19.48 -53.09
CA VAL A 25 -14.38 -18.66 -51.89
C VAL A 25 -12.95 -18.52 -51.40
N GLN A 26 -12.35 -17.37 -51.69
CA GLN A 26 -11.12 -16.98 -51.05
C GLN A 26 -11.49 -16.76 -49.58
N ASP A 27 -10.95 -17.60 -48.70
CA ASP A 27 -11.09 -17.44 -47.26
C ASP A 27 -10.72 -16.00 -46.90
N TYR A 28 -11.73 -15.25 -46.44
CA TYR A 28 -11.52 -13.94 -45.86
C TYR A 28 -10.93 -14.20 -44.48
N GLU A 29 -9.61 -14.26 -44.40
CA GLU A 29 -8.93 -13.97 -43.14
C GLU A 29 -9.11 -12.47 -42.90
N PRO A 30 -9.81 -12.06 -41.82
CA PRO A 30 -9.83 -10.67 -41.44
C PRO A 30 -8.37 -10.27 -41.17
N GLN A 31 -7.81 -9.41 -42.01
CA GLN A 31 -6.64 -8.66 -41.60
C GLN A 31 -7.09 -7.77 -40.45
N GLU A 32 -6.78 -8.19 -39.22
CA GLU A 32 -6.75 -7.32 -38.06
C GLU A 32 -5.82 -6.16 -38.41
N PHE A 33 -6.42 -5.02 -38.77
CA PHE A 33 -5.73 -3.76 -38.66
C PHE A 33 -5.59 -3.51 -37.16
N ILE A 34 -4.42 -3.84 -36.61
CA ILE A 34 -3.97 -3.31 -35.31
C ILE A 34 -3.84 -1.80 -35.52
N ILE A 35 -4.93 -1.07 -35.32
CA ILE A 35 -4.84 0.31 -34.87
C ILE A 35 -4.19 0.17 -33.49
N PRO A 36 -3.02 0.78 -33.22
CA PRO A 36 -2.49 0.79 -31.86
C PRO A 36 -3.63 1.29 -30.97
N SER A 37 -4.07 0.51 -29.99
CA SER A 37 -5.11 0.99 -29.07
C SER A 37 -4.60 2.31 -28.52
N GLN A 38 -5.40 3.36 -28.68
CA GLN A 38 -5.07 4.62 -28.06
C GLN A 38 -5.18 4.36 -26.56
N LEU A 39 -4.09 4.54 -25.81
CA LEU A 39 -4.10 4.38 -24.36
C LEU A 39 -5.23 5.21 -23.75
N ILE A 40 -5.92 4.64 -22.77
CA ILE A 40 -6.97 5.34 -22.01
C ILE A 40 -6.25 6.36 -21.13
N ASN A 41 -6.71 7.60 -21.12
CA ASN A 41 -6.03 8.68 -20.38
C ASN A 41 -6.79 8.99 -19.09
N ILE A 42 -6.06 9.14 -17.99
CA ILE A 42 -6.57 9.65 -16.72
C ILE A 42 -5.63 10.73 -16.21
N GLU A 43 -6.19 11.80 -15.66
CA GLU A 43 -5.43 12.95 -15.15
C GLU A 43 -5.84 13.24 -13.71
N ARG A 44 -4.87 13.51 -12.84
CA ARG A 44 -5.08 13.91 -11.45
C ARG A 44 -4.34 15.21 -11.16
N ASN A 45 -4.91 16.04 -10.30
CA ASN A 45 -4.28 17.28 -9.84
C ASN A 45 -3.81 17.10 -8.40
N TRP A 46 -2.51 16.92 -8.24
CA TRP A 46 -1.84 16.76 -6.96
C TRP A 46 -1.31 18.10 -6.48
N ALA A 47 -1.25 18.28 -5.16
CA ALA A 47 -0.62 19.42 -4.52
C ALA A 47 0.55 19.02 -3.61
N ALA A 48 1.55 19.89 -3.53
CA ALA A 48 2.61 19.82 -2.54
C ALA A 48 2.67 21.13 -1.77
N HIS A 49 2.27 21.09 -0.51
CA HIS A 49 2.42 22.23 0.40
C HIS A 49 3.84 22.25 0.95
N ILE A 50 4.54 23.38 0.83
CA ILE A 50 5.87 23.60 1.40
C ILE A 50 5.73 24.64 2.52
N VAL A 51 5.89 24.21 3.76
CA VAL A 51 5.84 25.07 4.94
C VAL A 51 7.27 25.45 5.32
N VAL A 52 7.60 26.72 5.11
CA VAL A 52 8.89 27.31 5.47
C VAL A 52 8.86 27.75 6.94
N VAL A 53 9.72 27.16 7.76
CA VAL A 53 9.73 27.35 9.21
C VAL A 53 11.05 27.97 9.65
N ASN A 54 10.95 29.08 10.39
CA ASN A 54 12.09 29.76 11.00
C ASN A 54 13.12 30.34 9.99
N TYR A 55 12.65 30.77 8.81
CA TYR A 55 13.40 31.60 7.87
C TYR A 55 12.89 33.05 7.87
N ASP A 56 13.76 34.00 7.51
CA ASP A 56 13.31 35.34 7.13
C ASP A 56 12.69 35.26 5.73
N GLU A 57 11.39 35.55 5.61
CA GLU A 57 10.67 35.55 4.33
C GLU A 57 11.39 36.41 3.26
N ALA A 58 12.08 37.48 3.67
CA ALA A 58 12.80 38.35 2.74
C ALA A 58 14.01 37.69 2.05
N VAL A 59 14.47 36.52 2.51
CA VAL A 59 15.58 35.76 1.89
C VAL A 59 15.11 34.54 1.12
N ILE A 60 13.80 34.30 1.02
CA ILE A 60 13.23 33.21 0.22
C ILE A 60 12.75 33.78 -1.12
N ASP A 61 13.31 33.26 -2.21
CA ASP A 61 12.88 33.52 -3.58
C ASP A 61 12.13 32.29 -4.07
N GLU A 62 10.81 32.32 -3.96
CA GLU A 62 9.93 31.19 -4.30
C GLU A 62 10.12 30.69 -5.73
N SER A 63 10.44 31.58 -6.68
CA SER A 63 10.67 31.18 -8.07
C SER A 63 11.96 30.38 -8.23
N GLU A 64 12.99 30.70 -7.44
CA GLU A 64 14.26 29.97 -7.45
C GLU A 64 14.15 28.70 -6.60
N LEU A 65 13.45 28.74 -5.47
CA LEU A 65 13.22 27.59 -4.59
C LEU A 65 12.49 26.44 -5.29
N LEU A 66 11.54 26.77 -6.18
CA LEU A 66 10.78 25.78 -6.97
C LEU A 66 11.42 25.49 -8.34
N SER A 67 12.58 26.07 -8.62
CA SER A 67 13.27 25.89 -9.90
C SER A 67 13.66 24.43 -10.09
N GLY A 68 13.28 23.83 -11.22
CA GLY A 68 13.59 22.44 -11.52
C GLY A 68 12.65 21.40 -10.88
N MET A 69 11.67 21.82 -10.09
CA MET A 69 10.62 20.93 -9.60
C MET A 69 9.64 20.55 -10.73
N PRO A 70 9.15 19.30 -10.79
CA PRO A 70 8.25 18.86 -11.85
C PRO A 70 6.87 19.49 -11.72
N SER A 71 6.35 20.12 -12.78
CA SER A 71 4.96 20.57 -12.85
C SER A 71 3.98 19.48 -13.29
N SER A 72 4.50 18.39 -13.84
CA SER A 72 3.72 17.19 -14.12
C SER A 72 4.59 15.94 -14.22
N ARG A 73 3.94 14.78 -14.09
CA ARG A 73 4.49 13.45 -14.36
C ARG A 73 3.52 12.66 -15.23
N VAL A 74 4.07 11.86 -16.13
CA VAL A 74 3.30 10.95 -16.98
C VAL A 74 3.83 9.54 -16.79
N TYR A 75 2.93 8.64 -16.49
CA TYR A 75 3.19 7.23 -16.30
C TYR A 75 2.34 6.42 -17.29
N ALA A 76 2.89 5.33 -17.80
CA ALA A 76 2.22 4.52 -18.80
C ALA A 76 2.25 3.05 -18.40
N THR A 77 1.11 2.40 -18.56
CA THR A 77 0.96 0.94 -18.47
C THR A 77 0.71 0.37 -19.87
N SER A 78 0.30 -0.90 -19.98
CA SER A 78 -0.12 -1.49 -21.25
C SER A 78 -1.34 -0.81 -21.85
N ASP A 79 -2.26 -0.31 -21.00
CA ASP A 79 -3.60 0.11 -21.40
C ASP A 79 -3.92 1.56 -21.02
N VAL A 80 -3.24 2.11 -20.02
CA VAL A 80 -3.57 3.41 -19.41
C VAL A 80 -2.37 4.36 -19.40
N MET A 81 -2.63 5.62 -19.70
CA MET A 81 -1.71 6.74 -19.51
C MET A 81 -2.22 7.61 -18.34
N ILE A 82 -1.43 7.68 -17.28
CA ILE A 82 -1.72 8.40 -16.04
C ILE A 82 -0.92 9.70 -16.06
N THR A 83 -1.58 10.84 -15.93
CA THR A 83 -0.92 12.15 -15.82
C THR A 83 -1.20 12.77 -14.46
N TYR A 84 -0.16 13.02 -13.68
CA TYR A 84 -0.25 13.81 -12.45
C TYR A 84 0.21 15.23 -12.74
N ASN A 85 -0.71 16.19 -12.65
CA ASN A 85 -0.40 17.62 -12.65
C ASN A 85 -0.06 18.03 -11.21
N ILE A 86 1.02 18.79 -11.02
CA ILE A 86 1.57 19.07 -9.69
C ILE A 86 1.53 20.58 -9.45
N GLU A 87 0.81 20.99 -8.41
CA GLU A 87 0.77 22.35 -7.89
C GLU A 87 1.60 22.47 -6.61
N TYR A 88 2.36 23.55 -6.49
CA TYR A 88 3.16 23.85 -5.30
C TYR A 88 2.62 25.09 -4.61
N GLU A 89 2.37 24.98 -3.31
CA GLU A 89 1.92 26.10 -2.47
C GLU A 89 2.92 26.33 -1.34
N ILE A 90 3.46 27.55 -1.22
CA ILE A 90 4.44 27.91 -0.18
C ILE A 90 3.75 28.68 0.94
N PHE A 91 3.99 28.25 2.17
CA PHE A 91 3.46 28.84 3.38
C PHE A 91 4.59 29.20 4.33
N TYR A 92 4.45 30.33 5.04
CA TYR A 92 5.44 30.77 6.03
C TYR A 92 4.85 30.62 7.42
N ALA A 93 5.48 29.80 8.26
CA ALA A 93 5.04 29.58 9.63
C ALA A 93 5.11 30.86 10.45
N ASP A 94 4.08 31.12 11.26
CA ASP A 94 4.09 32.26 12.16
C ASP A 94 4.94 32.02 13.42
N ALA A 95 5.17 33.10 14.18
CA ALA A 95 6.03 33.04 15.36
C ALA A 95 5.48 32.15 16.49
N GLU A 96 4.16 31.96 16.57
CA GLU A 96 3.53 31.08 17.57
C GLU A 96 3.82 29.63 17.18
N TYR A 97 3.59 29.27 15.92
CA TYR A 97 3.88 27.94 15.39
C TYR A 97 5.37 27.58 15.50
N ILE A 98 6.27 28.49 15.13
CA ILE A 98 7.72 28.29 15.26
C ILE A 98 8.09 28.02 16.72
N SER A 99 7.51 28.78 17.66
CA SER A 99 7.76 28.60 19.10
C SER A 99 7.28 27.24 19.58
N ASP A 100 6.09 26.82 19.18
CA ASP A 100 5.51 25.54 19.59
C ASP A 100 6.28 24.36 19.02
N LEU A 101 6.63 24.38 17.73
CA LEU A 101 7.44 23.33 17.11
C LEU A 101 8.85 23.26 17.75
N THR A 102 9.48 24.42 17.99
CA THR A 102 10.77 24.46 18.70
C THR A 102 10.65 23.86 20.09
N GLN A 103 9.55 24.13 20.80
CA GLN A 103 9.32 23.55 22.13
C GLN A 103 9.18 22.02 22.06
N VAL A 104 8.46 21.49 21.06
CA VAL A 104 8.32 20.04 20.83
C VAL A 104 9.68 19.39 20.53
N VAL A 105 10.48 20.00 19.66
CA VAL A 105 11.86 19.56 19.37
C VAL A 105 12.70 19.54 20.64
N MET A 106 12.58 20.57 21.48
CA MET A 106 13.37 20.68 22.72
C MET A 106 12.90 19.71 23.81
N ASP A 107 11.60 19.45 23.93
CA ASP A 107 11.03 18.53 24.92
C ASP A 107 11.30 17.06 24.56
N ASN A 108 11.45 16.76 23.26
CA ASN A 108 11.72 15.42 22.74
C ASN A 108 13.16 15.29 22.21
N SER A 109 14.13 15.94 22.86
CA SER A 109 15.53 15.78 22.50
C SER A 109 16.46 15.55 23.68
N VAL A 110 17.57 14.85 23.41
CA VAL A 110 18.62 14.56 24.38
C VAL A 110 19.92 15.19 23.90
N ASN A 111 20.53 16.02 24.74
CA ASN A 111 21.84 16.62 24.48
C ASN A 111 22.94 15.90 25.29
N GLY A 112 24.05 15.54 24.65
CA GLY A 112 25.14 14.83 25.31
C GLY A 112 26.46 14.83 24.55
N SER A 113 27.49 14.33 25.21
CA SER A 113 28.79 14.01 24.60
C SER A 113 28.77 12.52 24.24
N GLU A 114 28.97 12.16 22.97
CA GLU A 114 28.85 10.78 22.44
C GLU A 114 27.41 10.33 22.15
N THR A 115 26.55 11.27 21.79
CA THR A 115 25.17 10.98 21.36
C THR A 115 25.03 10.75 19.86
N GLY A 116 26.03 11.16 19.06
CA GLY A 116 26.02 11.06 17.59
C GLY A 116 27.31 10.51 17.02
N THR A 117 27.42 10.50 15.70
CA THR A 117 28.58 9.95 14.98
C THR A 117 29.21 10.98 14.06
N TRP A 118 30.54 11.06 14.06
CA TRP A 118 31.31 11.87 13.12
C TRP A 118 32.08 10.98 12.14
N LEU A 119 32.10 11.38 10.88
CA LEU A 119 32.84 10.73 9.79
C LEU A 119 34.21 11.38 9.57
N ASP A 120 35.27 10.57 9.62
CA ASP A 120 36.62 10.94 9.18
C ASP A 120 36.76 10.70 7.67
N GLU A 121 36.50 11.76 6.89
CA GLU A 121 36.61 11.73 5.44
C GLU A 121 38.01 11.34 4.94
N THR A 122 39.07 11.70 5.69
CA THR A 122 40.45 11.38 5.29
C THR A 122 40.72 9.88 5.43
N ALA A 123 40.28 9.30 6.54
CA ALA A 123 40.35 7.85 6.76
C ALA A 123 39.49 7.09 5.72
N LEU A 124 38.30 7.62 5.39
CA LEU A 124 37.42 7.01 4.40
C LEU A 124 38.04 6.99 3.00
N LEU A 125 38.60 8.12 2.54
CA LEU A 125 39.32 8.22 1.26
C LEU A 125 40.52 7.26 1.19
N TYR A 126 41.24 7.08 2.31
CA TYR A 126 42.31 6.10 2.37
C TYR A 126 41.77 4.68 2.19
N GLN A 127 40.73 4.32 2.94
CA GLN A 127 40.15 2.97 2.91
C GLN A 127 39.54 2.64 1.55
N GLN A 128 38.87 3.58 0.89
CA GLN A 128 38.32 3.40 -0.46
C GLN A 128 39.39 2.97 -1.48
N THR A 129 40.63 3.45 -1.32
CA THR A 129 41.76 3.12 -2.22
C THR A 129 42.62 1.95 -1.75
N HIS A 130 42.37 1.44 -0.53
CA HIS A 130 43.08 0.34 0.12
C HIS A 130 42.08 -0.58 0.83
N LEU A 131 41.22 -1.26 0.06
CA LEU A 131 40.10 -2.05 0.59
C LEU A 131 40.53 -3.12 1.63
N ASP A 132 41.76 -3.63 1.51
CA ASP A 132 42.34 -4.64 2.43
C ASP A 132 42.95 -4.03 3.72
N GLU A 133 42.93 -2.70 3.88
CA GLU A 133 43.52 -1.97 5.00
C GLU A 133 42.43 -1.19 5.79
N PRO A 134 41.61 -1.88 6.60
CA PRO A 134 40.49 -1.26 7.30
C PRO A 134 40.93 -0.09 8.18
N GLN A 135 40.18 1.01 8.11
CA GLN A 135 40.41 2.21 8.91
C GLN A 135 39.31 2.40 9.95
N ARG A 136 39.62 3.20 10.97
CA ARG A 136 38.61 3.81 11.83
C ARG A 136 38.09 5.07 11.13
N ILE A 137 36.90 4.98 10.57
CA ILE A 137 36.25 6.09 9.85
C ILE A 137 35.19 6.79 10.69
N PHE A 138 34.72 6.16 11.77
CA PHE A 138 33.70 6.74 12.65
C PHE A 138 34.24 7.05 14.06
N TYR A 139 33.78 8.18 14.61
CA TYR A 139 34.08 8.61 15.97
C TYR A 139 32.83 9.16 16.67
N PRO A 140 32.71 9.00 18.00
CA PRO A 140 31.61 9.62 18.74
C PRO A 140 31.64 11.15 18.63
N ARG A 141 30.46 11.76 18.55
CA ARG A 141 30.25 13.22 18.49
C ARG A 141 29.33 13.70 19.60
N ALA A 142 29.51 14.94 20.03
CA ALA A 142 28.59 15.62 20.93
C ALA A 142 27.47 16.31 20.13
N GLY A 143 26.24 16.22 20.61
CA GLY A 143 25.12 16.89 19.98
C GLY A 143 23.77 16.58 20.59
N ARG A 144 22.74 17.08 19.92
CA ARG A 144 21.33 16.96 20.28
C ARG A 144 20.63 15.98 19.35
N VAL A 145 20.24 14.84 19.89
CA VAL A 145 19.40 13.86 19.21
C VAL A 145 17.95 14.26 19.43
N ILE A 146 17.19 14.44 18.36
CA ILE A 146 15.77 14.79 18.38
C ILE A 146 14.95 13.56 17.98
N ASP A 147 13.93 13.20 18.75
CA ASP A 147 13.03 12.10 18.41
C ASP A 147 12.15 12.50 17.20
N GLY A 148 12.47 11.98 16.02
CA GLY A 148 11.76 12.30 14.80
C GLY A 148 10.32 11.78 14.80
N TYR A 149 10.02 10.67 15.48
CA TYR A 149 8.63 10.19 15.61
C TYR A 149 7.76 11.19 16.37
N ALA A 150 8.27 11.72 17.47
CA ALA A 150 7.54 12.71 18.26
C ALA A 150 7.29 14.00 17.47
N VAL A 151 8.25 14.43 16.66
CA VAL A 151 8.11 15.63 15.81
C VAL A 151 7.09 15.40 14.71
N GLU A 152 7.18 14.30 13.95
CA GLU A 152 6.25 14.02 12.86
C GLU A 152 4.80 13.82 13.36
N GLU A 153 4.61 13.10 14.47
CA GLU A 153 3.30 12.94 15.10
C GLU A 153 2.69 14.28 15.55
N TRP A 154 3.54 15.20 16.03
CA TRP A 154 3.06 16.53 16.40
C TRP A 154 2.65 17.36 15.19
N LEU A 155 3.40 17.30 14.08
CA LEU A 155 3.07 18.00 12.84
C LEU A 155 1.76 17.49 12.23
N GLU A 156 1.52 16.18 12.26
CA GLU A 156 0.26 15.59 11.80
C GLU A 156 -0.92 16.05 12.68
N ALA A 157 -0.73 16.12 14.00
CA ALA A 157 -1.77 16.55 14.93
C ALA A 157 -2.00 18.08 14.93
N ASN A 158 -1.00 18.86 14.51
CA ASN A 158 -1.00 20.31 14.54
C ASN A 158 -0.44 20.89 13.23
N PRO A 159 -1.06 20.61 12.08
CA PRO A 159 -0.49 21.07 10.83
C PRO A 159 -0.65 22.59 10.71
N PHE A 160 0.38 23.30 10.24
CA PHE A 160 0.32 24.76 10.08
C PHE A 160 -0.80 25.19 9.12
N VAL A 161 -0.95 24.42 8.04
CA VAL A 161 -2.05 24.51 7.08
C VAL A 161 -2.69 23.13 6.94
N PRO A 162 -4.01 23.05 6.64
CA PRO A 162 -4.62 21.76 6.32
C PRO A 162 -3.81 21.03 5.24
N HIS A 163 -3.65 19.72 5.41
CA HIS A 163 -3.04 18.88 4.38
C HIS A 163 -3.83 19.01 3.07
N PRO A 164 -3.16 18.96 1.91
CA PRO A 164 -3.86 18.87 0.64
C PRO A 164 -4.71 17.61 0.62
N SER A 165 -5.89 17.67 0.00
CA SER A 165 -6.79 16.51 -0.08
C SER A 165 -6.13 15.37 -0.86
N LEU A 166 -5.46 15.69 -1.97
CA LEU A 166 -4.63 14.81 -2.78
C LEU A 166 -3.22 15.41 -2.89
N GLY A 167 -2.28 14.93 -2.07
CA GLY A 167 -0.99 15.58 -2.00
C GLY A 167 -0.14 15.28 -0.78
N TYR A 168 0.90 16.08 -0.63
CA TYR A 168 1.91 15.95 0.42
C TYR A 168 2.20 17.29 1.09
N THR A 169 2.66 17.24 2.33
CA THR A 169 3.15 18.42 3.07
C THR A 169 4.63 18.25 3.37
N LEU A 170 5.44 19.22 2.97
CA LEU A 170 6.86 19.28 3.27
C LEU A 170 7.15 20.43 4.22
N TYR A 171 7.87 20.17 5.30
CA TYR A 171 8.35 21.21 6.21
C TYR A 171 9.82 21.48 5.92
N LEU A 172 10.13 22.67 5.40
CA LEU A 172 11.49 23.16 5.25
C LEU A 172 11.84 23.94 6.51
N VAL A 173 12.64 23.35 7.39
CA VAL A 173 12.92 23.90 8.71
C VAL A 173 14.33 24.48 8.78
N ASN A 174 14.54 25.39 9.74
CA ASN A 174 15.85 25.92 10.10
C ASN A 174 15.98 25.87 11.62
N PHE A 175 16.86 25.00 12.09
CA PHE A 175 17.21 24.89 13.50
C PHE A 175 18.69 25.12 13.77
N SER A 176 19.40 25.87 12.91
CA SER A 176 20.80 26.28 13.13
C SER A 176 21.07 26.96 14.49
N SER A 177 20.02 27.44 15.17
CA SER A 177 20.11 27.96 16.55
C SER A 177 20.41 26.90 17.62
N LEU A 178 20.20 25.62 17.30
CA LEU A 178 20.53 24.47 18.15
C LEU A 178 22.02 24.14 18.07
N ASP A 179 22.70 24.59 17.01
CA ASP A 179 24.10 24.29 16.74
C ASP A 179 25.04 25.37 17.28
N THR A 180 26.32 25.06 17.24
CA THR A 180 27.39 25.99 17.62
C THR A 180 28.21 26.37 16.41
N SER A 181 28.61 27.63 16.29
CA SER A 181 29.38 28.16 15.16
C SER A 181 30.76 27.53 14.90
N GLY A 182 31.16 26.55 15.70
CA GLY A 182 32.39 25.77 15.52
C GLY A 182 32.12 24.28 15.46
N HIS A 183 30.87 23.87 15.23
CA HIS A 183 30.45 22.48 15.06
C HIS A 183 30.78 21.60 16.28
N GLY A 184 30.96 22.20 17.45
CA GLY A 184 31.28 21.49 18.70
C GLY A 184 30.07 20.80 19.33
N LEU A 185 28.88 21.18 18.87
CA LEU A 185 27.57 20.64 19.20
C LEU A 185 26.71 20.88 17.96
N GLU A 186 26.15 19.80 17.43
CA GLU A 186 25.18 19.80 16.32
C GLU A 186 23.84 19.19 16.78
N HIS A 187 22.80 19.31 15.98
CA HIS A 187 21.57 18.55 16.09
C HIS A 187 21.35 17.59 14.91
N TRP A 188 20.53 16.58 15.14
CA TRP A 188 20.02 15.65 14.12
C TRP A 188 18.79 14.93 14.67
N TYR A 189 18.15 14.14 13.84
CA TYR A 189 16.98 13.35 14.19
C TYR A 189 17.35 11.87 14.36
N GLU A 190 16.61 11.19 15.23
CA GLU A 190 16.63 9.74 15.42
C GLU A 190 15.22 9.21 15.15
N TYR A 191 15.16 8.15 14.37
CA TYR A 191 13.90 7.54 13.95
C TYR A 191 13.75 6.09 14.45
N HIS A 192 14.61 5.68 15.39
CA HIS A 192 14.58 4.40 16.11
C HIS A 192 14.46 3.16 15.19
N PRO A 193 15.35 2.96 14.20
CA PRO A 193 15.28 1.79 13.32
C PRO A 193 15.46 0.50 14.13
N ILE A 194 14.52 -0.42 13.97
CA ILE A 194 14.50 -1.73 14.65
C ILE A 194 14.53 -2.82 13.58
N ASP A 195 15.41 -3.80 13.73
CA ASP A 195 15.41 -5.00 12.90
C ASP A 195 14.12 -5.80 13.17
N PRO A 196 13.35 -6.16 12.14
CA PRO A 196 12.01 -6.69 12.33
C PRO A 196 12.04 -8.18 12.71
N ASP A 197 13.18 -8.85 12.53
CA ASP A 197 13.37 -10.27 12.77
C ASP A 197 13.87 -10.52 14.22
N THR A 198 14.73 -9.63 14.75
CA THR A 198 15.29 -9.74 16.10
C THR A 198 14.64 -8.81 17.13
N GLY A 199 14.08 -7.69 16.68
CA GLY A 199 13.63 -6.60 17.55
C GLY A 199 14.77 -5.76 18.15
N GLU A 200 16.01 -5.96 17.70
CA GLU A 200 17.15 -5.15 18.14
C GLU A 200 17.18 -3.80 17.42
N GLU A 201 17.66 -2.78 18.13
CA GLU A 201 17.96 -1.46 17.58
C GLU A 201 19.11 -1.54 16.58
N GLN A 202 18.95 -0.87 15.43
CA GLN A 202 19.96 -0.82 14.39
C GLN A 202 20.98 0.31 14.65
N ASN A 203 21.90 0.02 15.58
CA ASN A 203 22.99 0.91 15.98
C ASN A 203 24.35 0.58 15.30
N TRP A 204 24.28 0.11 14.07
CA TRP A 204 25.42 -0.32 13.28
C TRP A 204 25.21 0.09 11.83
N PHE A 205 26.30 0.41 11.14
CA PHE A 205 26.25 0.81 9.73
C PHE A 205 26.66 -0.37 8.84
N ARG A 206 25.88 -0.60 7.78
CA ARG A 206 26.06 -1.73 6.87
C ARG A 206 27.11 -1.40 5.82
N LEU A 207 28.28 -2.06 5.86
CA LEU A 207 29.16 -2.29 4.70
C LEU A 207 30.03 -3.54 4.90
N GLU A 208 30.53 -4.16 3.81
CA GLU A 208 31.53 -5.25 3.88
C GLU A 208 32.85 -4.84 4.55
N TRP A 209 33.06 -3.54 4.74
CA TRP A 209 34.26 -2.97 5.35
C TRP A 209 34.00 -2.27 6.69
N ASP A 210 32.77 -2.38 7.22
CA ASP A 210 32.61 -2.15 8.65
C ASP A 210 33.49 -3.15 9.40
N ASN A 211 34.18 -2.63 10.40
CA ASN A 211 35.26 -3.34 11.03
C ASN A 211 35.36 -2.95 12.49
N SER A 212 35.99 -3.81 13.27
CA SER A 212 36.10 -3.66 14.72
C SER A 212 36.81 -2.37 15.21
N LEU A 213 37.38 -1.56 14.31
CA LEU A 213 37.96 -0.26 14.67
C LEU A 213 36.89 0.83 14.81
N ASN A 214 35.74 0.68 14.14
CA ASN A 214 34.62 1.61 14.25
C ASN A 214 33.82 1.33 15.54
N PRO A 215 33.33 2.38 16.23
CA PRO A 215 32.34 2.23 17.28
C PRO A 215 30.96 1.87 16.69
N ASN A 216 29.98 1.63 17.56
CA ASN A 216 28.57 1.65 17.15
C ASN A 216 28.27 2.99 16.47
N VAL A 217 27.50 2.94 15.39
CA VAL A 217 27.18 4.09 14.55
C VAL A 217 25.73 4.47 14.80
N THR A 218 25.50 5.74 15.08
CA THR A 218 24.18 6.35 15.12
C THR A 218 23.79 6.78 13.72
N MET A 219 22.54 6.52 13.34
CA MET A 219 21.96 7.04 12.11
C MET A 219 21.48 8.46 12.39
N ASP A 220 22.34 9.44 12.09
CA ASP A 220 22.03 10.85 12.29
C ASP A 220 21.20 11.31 11.07
N TYR A 221 19.87 11.25 11.19
CA TYR A 221 18.96 11.63 10.12
C TYR A 221 18.88 13.15 10.03
N ALA A 222 19.07 13.70 8.84
CA ALA A 222 18.92 15.13 8.59
C ALA A 222 17.56 15.50 7.98
N ASN A 223 16.94 14.52 7.33
CA ASN A 223 15.60 14.61 6.75
C ASN A 223 14.88 13.33 7.14
N PHE A 224 13.56 13.38 7.27
CA PHE A 224 12.77 12.20 7.65
C PHE A 224 11.28 12.41 7.38
N GLY A 225 10.52 11.31 7.36
CA GLY A 225 9.07 11.32 7.21
C GLY A 225 8.56 10.08 6.48
N GLY A 226 7.26 10.04 6.24
CA GLY A 226 6.60 8.95 5.52
C GLY A 226 5.80 8.01 6.41
N ARG A 227 5.65 8.31 7.71
CA ARG A 227 4.58 7.67 8.51
C ARG A 227 3.22 8.25 8.14
N PHE A 228 3.20 9.52 7.78
CA PHE A 228 2.06 10.26 7.22
C PHE A 228 2.43 10.86 5.86
N ASN A 229 1.55 11.62 5.21
CA ASN A 229 1.87 12.35 3.96
C ASN A 229 2.72 13.62 4.21
N THR A 230 3.62 13.53 5.20
CA THR A 230 4.44 14.62 5.70
C THR A 230 5.92 14.24 5.62
N TYR A 231 6.76 15.19 5.19
CA TYR A 231 8.21 15.04 5.17
C TYR A 231 8.90 16.30 5.71
N ILE A 232 10.00 16.15 6.42
CA ILE A 232 10.79 17.26 6.97
C ILE A 232 12.13 17.28 6.27
N VAL A 233 12.51 18.47 5.81
CA VAL A 233 13.83 18.79 5.29
C VAL A 233 14.47 19.81 6.23
N ASP A 234 15.58 19.41 6.87
CA ASP A 234 16.35 20.26 7.77
C ASP A 234 17.79 20.41 7.26
N PRO A 235 18.05 21.44 6.44
CA PRO A 235 19.40 21.68 5.93
C PRO A 235 20.40 22.09 7.01
N SER A 236 19.95 22.43 8.23
CA SER A 236 20.84 22.73 9.36
C SER A 236 21.24 21.50 10.17
N ALA A 237 20.55 20.37 10.02
CA ALA A 237 20.87 19.16 10.74
C ALA A 237 22.20 18.54 10.26
N HIS A 238 22.91 17.89 11.17
CA HIS A 238 24.16 17.19 10.89
C HIS A 238 23.97 16.03 9.91
N GLN A 239 24.81 15.96 8.86
CA GLN A 239 24.67 14.97 7.78
C GLN A 239 25.99 14.24 7.49
N TRP A 240 26.35 13.22 8.28
CA TRP A 240 27.53 12.41 7.97
C TRP A 240 27.29 11.45 6.78
N TYR A 241 26.05 10.98 6.61
CA TYR A 241 25.70 9.97 5.60
C TYR A 241 25.92 10.48 4.17
N LEU A 242 25.48 11.69 3.85
CA LEU A 242 25.70 12.27 2.51
C LEU A 242 27.19 12.45 2.21
N LYS A 243 27.98 12.84 3.22
CA LYS A 243 29.46 12.92 3.11
C LYS A 243 30.06 11.55 2.83
N TRP A 244 29.54 10.50 3.47
CA TRP A 244 29.95 9.12 3.24
C TRP A 244 29.63 8.69 1.80
N CYS A 245 28.39 8.88 1.34
CA CYS A 245 27.97 8.53 -0.04
C CYS A 245 28.80 9.25 -1.09
N ARG A 246 29.05 10.55 -0.90
CA ARG A 246 29.87 11.37 -1.79
C ARG A 246 31.26 10.78 -1.98
N ILE A 247 31.89 10.35 -0.89
CA ILE A 247 33.24 9.79 -0.94
C ILE A 247 33.19 8.38 -1.48
N TRP A 248 32.40 7.50 -0.88
CA TRP A 248 32.45 6.07 -1.16
C TRP A 248 31.98 5.72 -2.57
N TRP A 249 30.96 6.43 -3.05
CA TRP A 249 30.39 6.26 -4.40
C TRP A 249 30.84 7.35 -5.36
N SER A 250 31.98 8.00 -5.09
CA SER A 250 32.53 9.10 -5.91
C SER A 250 32.62 8.77 -7.40
N ASP A 251 32.91 7.51 -7.75
CA ASP A 251 33.03 7.07 -9.16
C ASP A 251 31.70 7.12 -9.93
N SER A 252 30.57 7.17 -9.22
CA SER A 252 29.21 7.25 -9.78
C SER A 252 28.61 8.65 -9.70
N ILE A 253 29.37 9.65 -9.22
CA ILE A 253 28.91 11.00 -8.96
C ILE A 253 29.51 11.95 -10.00
N GLY A 254 28.66 12.58 -10.80
CA GLY A 254 29.01 13.59 -11.80
C GLY A 254 28.91 15.03 -11.30
N THR A 255 28.07 15.29 -10.29
CA THR A 255 27.85 16.61 -9.68
C THR A 255 28.02 16.52 -8.17
N GLU A 256 28.85 17.41 -7.60
CA GLU A 256 28.92 17.60 -6.15
C GLU A 256 28.05 18.79 -5.75
N TYR A 257 27.05 18.55 -4.90
CA TYR A 257 26.18 19.58 -4.35
C TYR A 257 26.69 20.07 -3.00
N ASP A 258 26.47 21.35 -2.72
CA ASP A 258 26.99 21.97 -1.49
C ASP A 258 26.34 21.37 -0.23
N PHE A 259 25.06 20.97 -0.29
CA PHE A 259 24.33 20.37 0.84
C PHE A 259 24.91 19.02 1.31
N TRP A 260 25.78 18.41 0.51
CA TRP A 260 26.50 17.20 0.93
C TRP A 260 27.61 17.50 1.92
N THR A 261 28.14 18.72 1.89
CA THR A 261 29.34 19.09 2.63
C THR A 261 29.09 20.17 3.66
N GLU A 262 28.15 21.07 3.37
CA GLU A 262 27.82 22.26 4.13
C GLU A 262 26.39 22.11 4.67
N ASP A 263 26.24 22.26 5.99
CA ASP A 263 24.94 22.55 6.59
C ASP A 263 24.54 24.02 6.31
N LEU A 264 23.31 24.38 6.72
CA LEU A 264 22.74 25.68 6.40
C LEU A 264 23.58 26.85 6.91
N GLU A 265 24.12 26.77 8.13
CA GLU A 265 24.93 27.84 8.71
C GLU A 265 26.30 27.97 8.04
N ASP A 266 26.93 26.87 7.63
CA ASP A 266 28.14 26.89 6.79
C ASP A 266 27.86 27.63 5.48
N LYS A 267 26.76 27.26 4.83
CA LYS A 267 26.35 27.87 3.56
C LYS A 267 26.10 29.36 3.72
N VAL A 268 25.29 29.73 4.71
CA VAL A 268 24.91 31.13 4.97
C VAL A 268 26.14 31.98 5.35
N ALA A 269 27.11 31.42 6.09
CA ALA A 269 28.33 32.13 6.46
C ALA A 269 29.18 32.56 5.24
N ALA A 270 29.07 31.84 4.12
CA ALA A 270 29.75 32.16 2.87
C ALA A 270 29.00 33.21 2.01
N LEU A 271 27.73 33.51 2.30
CA LEU A 271 26.85 34.32 1.46
C LEU A 271 26.64 35.76 1.97
N ASN A 272 26.40 36.69 1.03
CA ASN A 272 25.93 38.03 1.34
C ASN A 272 24.42 38.13 1.07
N LEU A 273 23.61 37.79 2.08
CA LEU A 273 22.15 37.81 2.00
C LEU A 273 21.54 39.21 1.86
N GLY A 274 22.34 40.28 1.96
CA GLY A 274 21.91 41.64 1.61
C GLY A 274 21.93 41.93 0.10
N SER A 275 22.31 40.95 -0.72
CA SER A 275 22.40 41.07 -2.19
C SER A 275 21.55 40.04 -2.90
N PRO A 276 20.95 40.36 -4.07
CA PRO A 276 20.16 39.41 -4.85
C PRO A 276 20.91 38.12 -5.22
N ALA A 277 22.23 38.23 -5.48
CA ALA A 277 23.06 37.06 -5.79
C ALA A 277 23.23 36.13 -4.59
N GLY A 278 23.33 36.67 -3.37
CA GLY A 278 23.41 35.85 -2.16
C GLY A 278 22.08 35.18 -1.83
N ILE A 279 20.95 35.89 -2.01
CA ILE A 279 19.60 35.33 -1.86
C ILE A 279 19.38 34.21 -2.87
N ASN A 280 19.71 34.42 -4.14
CA ASN A 280 19.57 33.41 -5.18
C ASN A 280 20.40 32.15 -4.86
N ALA A 281 21.68 32.31 -4.47
CA ALA A 281 22.54 31.18 -4.11
C ALA A 281 22.03 30.39 -2.89
N LEU A 282 21.38 31.04 -1.92
CA LEU A 282 20.71 30.34 -0.82
C LEU A 282 19.52 29.52 -1.33
N ASN A 283 18.68 30.09 -2.21
CA ASN A 283 17.49 29.38 -2.70
C ASN A 283 17.83 28.23 -3.65
N VAL A 284 18.93 28.31 -4.40
CA VAL A 284 19.47 27.17 -5.15
C VAL A 284 19.85 26.04 -4.19
N TYR A 285 20.59 26.34 -3.12
CA TYR A 285 20.96 25.35 -2.10
C TYR A 285 19.73 24.71 -1.45
N LEU A 286 18.73 25.52 -1.05
CA LEU A 286 17.49 25.00 -0.46
C LEU A 286 16.71 24.16 -1.48
N SER A 287 16.63 24.59 -2.74
CA SER A 287 15.99 23.83 -3.82
C SER A 287 16.65 22.47 -4.03
N GLU A 288 17.98 22.39 -3.91
CA GLU A 288 18.72 21.12 -4.00
C GLU A 288 18.36 20.19 -2.84
N CYS A 289 18.21 20.70 -1.61
CA CYS A 289 17.74 19.92 -0.46
C CYS A 289 16.29 19.40 -0.63
N LEU A 290 15.43 20.17 -1.30
CA LEU A 290 14.03 19.80 -1.56
C LEU A 290 13.87 18.82 -2.73
N TRP A 291 14.85 18.76 -3.63
CA TRP A 291 14.68 18.10 -4.91
C TRP A 291 14.45 16.60 -4.76
N ASP A 292 15.24 15.90 -3.94
CA ASP A 292 15.14 14.45 -3.78
C ASP A 292 13.78 14.03 -3.21
N PRO A 293 13.30 14.54 -2.06
CA PRO A 293 12.00 14.12 -1.54
C PRO A 293 10.86 14.39 -2.52
N ILE A 294 10.88 15.50 -3.27
CA ILE A 294 9.84 15.79 -4.26
C ILE A 294 9.94 14.84 -5.48
N ASN A 295 11.13 14.66 -6.05
CA ASN A 295 11.31 13.93 -7.30
C ASN A 295 11.39 12.41 -7.14
N GLN A 296 11.70 11.93 -5.93
CA GLN A 296 11.93 10.50 -5.66
C GLN A 296 10.92 9.89 -4.67
N LEU A 297 10.28 10.68 -3.80
CA LEU A 297 9.25 10.17 -2.87
C LEU A 297 7.85 10.58 -3.30
N PHE A 298 7.60 11.89 -3.44
CA PHE A 298 6.24 12.38 -3.67
C PHE A 298 5.75 12.06 -5.08
N PHE A 299 6.60 12.31 -6.08
CA PHE A 299 6.29 12.12 -7.49
C PHE A 299 7.43 11.37 -8.19
N PRO A 300 7.67 10.10 -7.80
CA PRO A 300 8.80 9.32 -8.26
C PRO A 300 8.71 9.18 -9.78
N TYR A 301 9.76 9.58 -10.48
CA TYR A 301 9.78 9.44 -11.95
C TYR A 301 10.30 8.08 -12.41
N GLN A 302 11.02 7.38 -11.53
CA GLN A 302 11.67 6.12 -11.85
C GLN A 302 10.81 4.90 -11.53
N HIS A 303 9.80 5.03 -10.68
CA HIS A 303 8.94 3.90 -10.34
C HIS A 303 8.07 3.49 -11.53
N GLN A 304 7.83 2.19 -11.65
CA GLN A 304 6.81 1.68 -12.56
C GLN A 304 5.43 1.77 -11.88
N PRO A 305 4.36 2.08 -12.62
CA PRO A 305 3.00 1.95 -12.09
C PRO A 305 2.75 0.54 -11.57
N ALA A 306 1.93 0.44 -10.53
CA ALA A 306 1.56 -0.84 -9.95
C ALA A 306 0.82 -1.74 -10.97
N SER A 307 0.99 -3.05 -10.91
CA SER A 307 0.32 -3.96 -11.86
C SER A 307 -1.17 -4.15 -11.53
N TYR A 308 -2.09 -3.80 -12.44
CA TYR A 308 -3.51 -4.05 -12.21
C TYR A 308 -3.88 -5.55 -12.32
N VAL A 309 -3.83 -6.27 -11.20
CA VAL A 309 -4.01 -7.74 -11.09
C VAL A 309 -4.94 -8.12 -9.93
N GLN A 310 -5.26 -9.42 -9.76
CA GLN A 310 -6.19 -9.93 -8.74
C GLN A 310 -5.51 -10.61 -7.55
N SER A 311 -4.28 -11.10 -7.72
CA SER A 311 -3.54 -11.79 -6.67
C SER A 311 -2.03 -11.55 -6.77
N GLY A 312 -1.32 -11.90 -5.71
CA GLY A 312 0.14 -11.89 -5.65
C GLY A 312 0.70 -13.12 -4.95
N LEU A 313 1.85 -13.61 -5.42
CA LEU A 313 2.62 -14.67 -4.80
C LEU A 313 4.03 -14.17 -4.50
N LEU A 314 4.48 -14.31 -3.24
CA LEU A 314 5.89 -14.26 -2.86
C LEU A 314 6.31 -15.64 -2.38
N ARG A 315 7.18 -16.30 -3.15
CA ARG A 315 7.80 -17.56 -2.72
C ARG A 315 9.30 -17.36 -2.51
N ALA A 316 9.78 -17.52 -1.29
CA ALA A 316 11.18 -17.40 -0.94
C ALA A 316 11.78 -18.73 -0.45
N LEU A 317 12.99 -19.05 -0.90
CA LEU A 317 13.79 -20.16 -0.41
C LEU A 317 14.98 -19.63 0.38
N VAL A 318 15.15 -20.05 1.63
CA VAL A 318 16.33 -19.77 2.46
C VAL A 318 17.20 -21.01 2.52
N ILE A 319 18.37 -20.94 1.89
CA ILE A 319 19.26 -22.08 1.68
C ILE A 319 20.45 -21.99 2.65
N CYS A 320 20.53 -22.97 3.55
CA CYS A 320 21.66 -23.14 4.45
C CYS A 320 22.78 -23.91 3.74
N MET A 321 23.92 -23.25 3.52
CA MET A 321 25.01 -23.80 2.71
C MET A 321 26.00 -24.66 3.49
N ASP A 322 26.11 -24.45 4.81
CA ASP A 322 27.20 -25.01 5.63
C ASP A 322 26.68 -26.02 6.66
N VAL A 323 25.76 -26.91 6.24
CA VAL A 323 25.14 -27.89 7.14
C VAL A 323 26.14 -28.94 7.62
N GLU A 324 26.94 -29.49 6.72
CA GLU A 324 28.06 -30.37 7.07
C GLU A 324 29.11 -29.71 7.99
N GLU A 325 29.22 -28.38 7.97
CA GLU A 325 30.14 -27.60 8.82
C GLU A 325 29.51 -27.13 10.14
N GLY A 326 28.28 -27.58 10.43
CA GLY A 326 27.63 -27.43 11.73
C GLY A 326 26.57 -26.33 11.84
N THR A 327 26.28 -25.60 10.76
CA THR A 327 25.14 -24.65 10.73
C THR A 327 23.86 -25.44 10.50
N THR A 328 22.80 -25.30 11.31
CA THR A 328 21.57 -26.06 11.08
C THR A 328 20.51 -25.20 10.39
N VAL A 329 19.66 -25.83 9.57
CA VAL A 329 18.48 -25.16 8.99
C VAL A 329 17.62 -24.53 10.09
N ASP A 330 17.42 -25.25 11.21
CA ASP A 330 16.64 -24.76 12.34
C ASP A 330 17.25 -23.52 13.02
N SER A 331 18.58 -23.36 13.01
CA SER A 331 19.22 -22.17 13.60
C SER A 331 19.02 -20.91 12.76
N LEU A 332 18.51 -21.02 11.53
CA LEU A 332 18.26 -19.90 10.62
C LEU A 332 16.78 -19.55 10.48
N ARG A 333 15.86 -20.30 11.09
CA ARG A 333 14.41 -20.07 10.95
C ARG A 333 13.91 -18.70 11.42
N TRP A 334 14.70 -18.00 12.22
CA TRP A 334 14.37 -16.68 12.72
C TRP A 334 14.74 -15.57 11.74
N VAL A 335 15.59 -15.82 10.74
CA VAL A 335 16.16 -14.76 9.90
C VAL A 335 15.13 -14.08 9.01
N THR A 336 13.97 -14.71 8.81
CA THR A 336 12.83 -14.09 8.14
C THR A 336 11.52 -14.78 8.48
N ASP A 337 10.41 -14.07 8.32
CA ASP A 337 9.07 -14.52 8.66
C ASP A 337 8.06 -14.25 7.53
N ALA A 338 7.43 -15.31 7.02
CA ALA A 338 6.44 -15.23 5.94
C ALA A 338 5.23 -14.35 6.31
N LYS A 339 4.81 -14.36 7.59
CA LYS A 339 3.66 -13.59 8.04
C LYS A 339 3.98 -12.09 8.03
N MET A 340 5.19 -11.69 8.40
CA MET A 340 5.61 -10.30 8.34
C MET A 340 5.74 -9.81 6.89
N GLN A 341 6.38 -10.60 6.02
CA GLN A 341 6.45 -10.32 4.58
C GLN A 341 5.04 -10.11 3.99
N LYS A 342 4.11 -11.02 4.34
CA LYS A 342 2.71 -10.93 3.93
C LYS A 342 2.01 -9.67 4.46
N ALA A 343 2.18 -9.35 5.74
CA ALA A 343 1.54 -8.18 6.33
C ALA A 343 1.97 -6.89 5.63
N HIS A 344 3.25 -6.76 5.27
CA HIS A 344 3.75 -5.60 4.53
C HIS A 344 3.17 -5.53 3.10
N LEU A 345 3.11 -6.66 2.39
CA LEU A 345 2.54 -6.71 1.04
C LEU A 345 1.03 -6.45 1.03
N GLU A 346 0.30 -6.90 2.05
CA GLU A 346 -1.12 -6.59 2.24
C GLU A 346 -1.35 -5.11 2.62
N GLU A 347 -0.42 -4.48 3.34
CA GLU A 347 -0.46 -3.05 3.63
C GLU A 347 -0.18 -2.21 2.38
N LEU A 348 0.81 -2.61 1.57
CA LEU A 348 1.17 -1.92 0.33
C LEU A 348 0.08 -2.11 -0.74
N TYR A 349 -0.46 -3.32 -0.86
CA TYR A 349 -1.35 -3.78 -1.92
C TYR A 349 -2.65 -4.41 -1.37
N PRO A 350 -3.53 -3.62 -0.72
CA PRO A 350 -4.67 -4.16 0.03
C PRO A 350 -5.79 -4.73 -0.84
N PHE A 351 -5.75 -4.49 -2.16
CA PHE A 351 -6.83 -4.85 -3.10
C PHE A 351 -6.74 -6.30 -3.60
N ILE A 352 -5.62 -6.97 -3.39
CA ILE A 352 -5.35 -8.29 -3.95
C ILE A 352 -5.08 -9.32 -2.86
N SER A 353 -5.33 -10.58 -3.18
CA SER A 353 -4.99 -11.68 -2.27
C SER A 353 -3.51 -12.05 -2.38
N TRP A 354 -2.80 -12.07 -1.26
CA TRP A 354 -1.41 -12.50 -1.18
C TRP A 354 -1.26 -13.93 -0.64
N ASP A 355 -0.52 -14.76 -1.38
CA ASP A 355 0.09 -15.98 -0.86
C ASP A 355 1.59 -15.75 -0.64
N VAL A 356 2.07 -16.07 0.56
CA VAL A 356 3.47 -15.87 0.92
C VAL A 356 4.01 -17.14 1.55
N GLN A 357 5.06 -17.67 0.95
CA GLN A 357 5.67 -18.94 1.31
C GLN A 357 7.16 -18.74 1.53
N VAL A 358 7.67 -19.16 2.69
CA VAL A 358 9.10 -19.16 3.00
C VAL A 358 9.51 -20.57 3.39
N ASP A 359 10.35 -21.19 2.57
CA ASP A 359 10.89 -22.52 2.80
C ASP A 359 12.35 -22.42 3.23
N PHE A 360 12.77 -23.24 4.20
CA PHE A 360 14.16 -23.31 4.67
C PHE A 360 14.75 -24.66 4.27
N LEU A 361 15.85 -24.62 3.51
CA LEU A 361 16.43 -25.78 2.84
C LEU A 361 17.86 -26.06 3.33
N ASP A 362 18.19 -27.35 3.38
CA ASP A 362 19.56 -27.87 3.51
C ASP A 362 20.13 -28.07 2.10
N ILE A 363 21.21 -27.38 1.73
CA ILE A 363 21.78 -27.46 0.39
C ILE A 363 22.15 -28.90 -0.02
N ASP A 364 22.52 -29.75 0.94
CA ASP A 364 22.99 -31.11 0.68
C ASP A 364 21.85 -32.05 0.24
N GLU A 365 20.60 -31.67 0.53
CA GLU A 365 19.39 -32.39 0.08
C GLU A 365 18.94 -31.96 -1.33
N TYR A 366 19.50 -30.86 -1.87
CA TYR A 366 19.07 -30.25 -3.14
C TYR A 366 20.25 -30.09 -4.12
N PRO A 367 20.67 -31.17 -4.83
CA PRO A 367 21.87 -31.19 -5.67
C PRO A 367 21.86 -30.20 -6.84
N ASP A 368 20.68 -29.89 -7.39
CA ASP A 368 20.54 -28.92 -8.48
C ASP A 368 20.88 -27.50 -7.98
N TRP A 369 20.37 -27.11 -6.80
CA TRP A 369 20.73 -25.84 -6.15
C TRP A 369 22.21 -25.77 -5.79
N ASN A 370 22.79 -26.88 -5.30
CA ASN A 370 24.21 -26.93 -4.97
C ASN A 370 25.08 -26.73 -6.21
N THR A 371 24.67 -27.34 -7.33
CA THR A 371 25.35 -27.20 -8.63
C THR A 371 25.23 -25.77 -9.14
N THR A 372 24.01 -25.20 -9.16
CA THR A 372 23.80 -23.79 -9.54
C THR A 372 24.66 -22.84 -8.70
N PHE A 373 24.73 -23.04 -7.38
CA PHE A 373 25.57 -22.18 -6.53
C PHE A 373 27.05 -22.26 -6.94
N TRP A 374 27.61 -23.46 -7.07
CA TRP A 374 29.05 -23.62 -7.35
C TRP A 374 29.45 -23.40 -8.82
N ASP A 375 28.50 -23.45 -9.76
CA ASP A 375 28.74 -23.03 -11.15
C ASP A 375 28.99 -21.51 -11.25
N HIS A 376 28.49 -20.74 -10.27
CA HIS A 376 28.64 -19.29 -10.20
C HIS A 376 29.35 -18.81 -8.93
N ALA A 377 30.06 -19.70 -8.20
CA ALA A 377 30.82 -19.33 -7.02
C ALA A 377 32.23 -19.92 -7.05
N THR A 378 33.18 -19.15 -6.52
CA THR A 378 34.58 -19.57 -6.44
C THR A 378 35.16 -19.35 -5.05
N LEU A 379 36.17 -20.13 -4.68
CA LEU A 379 36.89 -19.94 -3.41
C LEU A 379 38.14 -19.09 -3.63
N SER A 380 38.20 -17.98 -2.90
CA SER A 380 39.41 -17.17 -2.77
C SER A 380 40.47 -17.88 -1.94
N PRO A 381 41.77 -17.50 -2.07
CA PRO A 381 42.87 -18.16 -1.37
C PRO A 381 42.78 -18.11 0.17
N ASP A 382 42.04 -17.14 0.72
CA ASP A 382 41.79 -16.94 2.15
C ASP A 382 40.61 -17.78 2.68
N GLY A 383 39.86 -18.44 1.80
CA GLY A 383 38.68 -19.24 2.14
C GLY A 383 37.34 -18.56 1.83
N THR A 384 37.35 -17.27 1.47
CA THR A 384 36.13 -16.52 1.16
C THR A 384 35.48 -17.06 -0.11
N THR A 385 34.18 -17.33 -0.06
CA THR A 385 33.39 -17.72 -1.22
C THR A 385 32.90 -16.47 -1.94
N ILE A 386 33.29 -16.32 -3.20
CA ILE A 386 32.90 -15.20 -4.06
C ILE A 386 31.84 -15.70 -5.04
N ALA A 387 30.62 -15.22 -4.89
CA ALA A 387 29.51 -15.46 -5.81
C ALA A 387 29.49 -14.43 -6.95
N ASP A 388 29.37 -14.88 -8.19
CA ASP A 388 29.03 -14.05 -9.35
C ASP A 388 27.54 -13.72 -9.29
N GLY A 389 27.22 -12.53 -8.77
CA GLY A 389 25.84 -12.11 -8.54
C GLY A 389 25.01 -12.07 -9.81
N TYR A 390 25.56 -11.55 -10.93
CA TYR A 390 24.80 -11.48 -12.19
C TYR A 390 24.65 -12.85 -12.83
N GLY A 391 25.73 -13.63 -12.91
CA GLY A 391 25.70 -14.97 -13.48
C GLY A 391 24.64 -15.84 -12.80
N MET A 392 24.70 -15.87 -11.46
CA MET A 392 23.77 -16.68 -10.66
C MET A 392 22.34 -16.14 -10.70
N PHE A 393 22.13 -14.81 -10.64
CA PHE A 393 20.78 -14.23 -10.74
C PHE A 393 20.07 -14.63 -12.03
N TYR A 394 20.75 -14.54 -13.17
CA TYR A 394 20.15 -14.90 -14.46
C TYR A 394 19.96 -16.41 -14.62
N ASP A 395 20.89 -17.22 -14.13
CA ASP A 395 20.75 -18.67 -14.16
C ASP A 395 19.57 -19.16 -13.30
N ILE A 396 19.40 -18.60 -12.11
CA ILE A 396 18.23 -18.86 -11.27
C ILE A 396 16.95 -18.46 -12.01
N ARG A 397 16.92 -17.26 -12.61
CA ARG A 397 15.73 -16.75 -13.30
C ARG A 397 15.30 -17.63 -14.46
N ASP A 398 16.26 -18.07 -15.27
CA ASP A 398 15.99 -18.74 -16.52
C ASP A 398 15.82 -20.27 -16.33
N ASN A 399 16.46 -20.88 -15.33
CA ASN A 399 16.51 -22.33 -15.15
C ASN A 399 15.90 -22.87 -13.85
N MET A 400 15.97 -22.13 -12.74
CA MET A 400 15.48 -22.59 -11.43
C MET A 400 14.07 -22.09 -11.13
N ARG A 401 13.83 -20.78 -11.27
CA ARG A 401 12.56 -20.10 -11.00
C ARG A 401 11.34 -20.76 -11.66
N PRO A 402 11.36 -21.18 -12.94
CA PRO A 402 10.19 -21.79 -13.59
C PRO A 402 9.73 -23.12 -12.95
N GLN A 403 10.53 -23.70 -12.05
CA GLN A 403 10.16 -24.91 -11.31
C GLN A 403 9.30 -24.61 -10.07
N TYR A 404 9.26 -23.36 -9.63
CA TYR A 404 8.63 -22.94 -8.36
C TYR A 404 7.44 -22.01 -8.54
N ILE A 405 7.43 -21.23 -9.63
CA ILE A 405 6.36 -20.30 -9.97
C ILE A 405 6.03 -20.39 -11.46
N ASP A 406 4.79 -20.02 -11.82
CA ASP A 406 4.37 -19.89 -13.21
C ASP A 406 4.84 -18.55 -13.75
N ALA A 407 5.76 -18.58 -14.72
CA ALA A 407 6.32 -17.38 -15.33
C ALA A 407 5.34 -16.68 -16.29
N ASP A 408 4.29 -17.38 -16.72
CA ASP A 408 3.28 -16.85 -17.64
C ASP A 408 2.02 -16.36 -16.89
N ASP A 409 1.97 -16.48 -15.56
CA ASP A 409 0.86 -15.98 -14.76
C ASP A 409 0.81 -14.44 -14.83
N PRO A 410 -0.31 -13.84 -15.27
CA PRO A 410 -0.45 -12.39 -15.36
C PRO A 410 -0.48 -11.69 -13.99
N ASN A 411 -0.63 -12.43 -12.90
CA ASN A 411 -0.57 -11.90 -11.54
C ASN A 411 0.87 -11.61 -11.09
N ILE A 412 1.00 -10.88 -9.98
CA ILE A 412 2.33 -10.60 -9.41
C ILE A 412 2.93 -11.91 -8.88
N ASN A 413 4.08 -12.31 -9.42
CA ASN A 413 4.79 -13.51 -9.02
C ASN A 413 6.27 -13.18 -8.74
N VAL A 414 6.62 -13.17 -7.46
CA VAL A 414 7.98 -12.94 -6.99
C VAL A 414 8.58 -14.24 -6.46
N PHE A 415 9.72 -14.64 -7.04
CA PHE A 415 10.50 -15.77 -6.56
C PHE A 415 11.80 -15.29 -5.92
N GLY A 416 11.99 -15.58 -4.64
CA GLY A 416 13.15 -15.18 -3.85
C GLY A 416 14.05 -16.34 -3.49
N VAL A 417 15.37 -16.11 -3.48
CA VAL A 417 16.36 -17.07 -3.00
C VAL A 417 17.36 -16.37 -2.08
N VAL A 418 17.61 -16.94 -0.90
CA VAL A 418 18.60 -16.44 0.06
C VAL A 418 19.64 -17.51 0.29
N PHE A 419 20.90 -17.23 -0.03
CA PHE A 419 22.03 -18.09 0.32
C PHE A 419 22.67 -17.61 1.63
N ILE A 420 22.79 -18.54 2.58
CA ILE A 420 23.46 -18.29 3.86
C ILE A 420 24.66 -19.23 3.98
N LYS A 421 25.85 -18.62 3.94
CA LYS A 421 27.15 -19.30 4.00
C LYS A 421 28.13 -18.49 4.84
N LYS A 422 29.03 -19.12 5.58
CA LYS A 422 30.16 -18.48 6.26
C LYS A 422 31.15 -17.93 5.24
N GLN A 423 31.71 -16.75 5.51
CA GLN A 423 32.74 -16.12 4.67
C GLN A 423 32.32 -16.03 3.20
N MET A 424 31.19 -15.37 2.93
CA MET A 424 30.66 -15.25 1.58
C MET A 424 30.40 -13.79 1.21
N GLU A 425 30.78 -13.45 -0.01
CA GLU A 425 30.56 -12.15 -0.63
C GLU A 425 29.99 -12.36 -2.03
N MET A 426 29.15 -11.42 -2.47
CA MET A 426 28.60 -11.41 -3.83
C MET A 426 29.18 -10.22 -4.58
N HIS A 427 29.77 -10.51 -5.74
CA HIS A 427 30.42 -9.51 -6.58
C HIS A 427 29.59 -9.22 -7.84
N ILE A 428 29.45 -7.93 -8.15
CA ILE A 428 28.78 -7.42 -9.35
C ILE A 428 29.60 -6.27 -9.90
N SER A 429 30.07 -6.41 -11.14
CA SER A 429 30.83 -5.36 -11.84
C SER A 429 32.04 -4.82 -11.04
N GLY A 430 32.64 -5.66 -10.19
CA GLY A 430 33.80 -5.28 -9.36
C GLY A 430 33.45 -4.65 -8.01
N ASN A 431 32.17 -4.50 -7.68
CA ASN A 431 31.68 -4.05 -6.38
C ASN A 431 31.02 -5.22 -5.63
N THR A 432 30.87 -5.07 -4.33
CA THR A 432 30.25 -6.07 -3.46
C THR A 432 28.87 -5.58 -3.01
N TYR A 433 27.89 -6.48 -3.00
CA TYR A 433 26.50 -6.20 -2.64
C TYR A 433 25.92 -7.37 -1.82
N THR A 434 24.74 -7.18 -1.23
CA THR A 434 24.05 -8.23 -0.45
C THR A 434 22.86 -8.83 -1.17
N GLY A 435 22.20 -8.09 -2.06
CA GLY A 435 20.97 -8.52 -2.72
C GLY A 435 20.86 -7.97 -4.13
N LEU A 436 20.01 -8.63 -4.92
CA LEU A 436 19.55 -8.21 -6.23
C LEU A 436 18.05 -8.46 -6.35
N GLY A 437 17.32 -7.49 -6.88
CA GLY A 437 15.89 -7.56 -7.13
C GLY A 437 15.55 -7.06 -8.53
N GLY A 438 14.49 -7.62 -9.12
CA GLY A 438 13.96 -7.17 -10.41
C GLY A 438 13.33 -8.29 -11.24
N GLY A 439 12.36 -7.93 -12.09
CA GLY A 439 11.72 -8.85 -13.03
C GLY A 439 11.00 -10.02 -12.35
N GLY A 440 10.37 -9.81 -11.19
CA GLY A 440 9.71 -10.86 -10.41
C GLY A 440 10.67 -11.82 -9.70
N GLN A 441 11.91 -11.43 -9.43
CA GLN A 441 12.87 -12.25 -8.69
C GLN A 441 13.65 -11.44 -7.64
N THR A 442 14.01 -12.10 -6.54
CA THR A 442 15.02 -11.62 -5.58
C THR A 442 16.11 -12.69 -5.37
N VAL A 443 17.36 -12.28 -5.23
CA VAL A 443 18.45 -13.17 -4.80
C VAL A 443 19.34 -12.45 -3.80
N ILE A 444 19.55 -13.05 -2.63
CA ILE A 444 20.28 -12.47 -1.51
C ILE A 444 21.43 -13.39 -1.12
N TRP A 445 22.61 -12.81 -0.93
CA TRP A 445 23.80 -13.47 -0.42
C TRP A 445 24.26 -12.72 0.82
N LYS A 446 24.08 -13.36 1.98
CA LYS A 446 24.51 -12.75 3.26
C LYS A 446 25.30 -13.76 4.05
N ALA A 447 26.50 -13.35 4.45
CA ALA A 447 27.40 -14.20 5.22
C ALA A 447 26.77 -14.54 6.59
N TRP A 448 26.96 -15.78 7.04
CA TRP A 448 26.37 -16.28 8.29
C TRP A 448 26.72 -15.42 9.50
N ASP A 449 27.97 -14.98 9.61
CA ASP A 449 28.49 -14.17 10.70
C ASP A 449 27.85 -12.78 10.75
N ARG A 450 27.25 -12.31 9.66
CA ARG A 450 26.54 -11.02 9.64
C ARG A 450 25.22 -11.06 10.40
N TYR A 451 24.59 -12.23 10.53
CA TYR A 451 23.32 -12.39 11.26
C TYR A 451 23.48 -12.39 12.78
N TYR A 452 24.71 -12.50 13.29
CA TYR A 452 24.98 -12.62 14.71
C TYR A 452 25.91 -11.51 15.18
N ARG A 453 25.84 -11.20 16.47
CA ARG A 453 26.83 -10.37 17.15
C ARG A 453 28.18 -11.13 17.21
N PRO A 454 29.30 -10.48 17.57
CA PRO A 454 30.61 -11.13 17.66
C PRO A 454 30.71 -12.31 18.63
N ASP A 455 29.68 -12.56 19.45
CA ASP A 455 29.57 -13.75 20.30
C ASP A 455 29.05 -14.99 19.56
N GLU A 456 28.71 -14.86 18.26
CA GLU A 456 28.27 -15.92 17.36
C GLU A 456 26.96 -16.63 17.79
N ILE A 457 26.23 -16.07 18.76
CA ILE A 457 25.03 -16.70 19.33
C ILE A 457 23.87 -15.70 19.43
N THR A 458 24.15 -14.42 19.69
CA THR A 458 23.12 -13.39 19.80
C THR A 458 22.73 -12.91 18.40
N PRO A 459 21.46 -13.08 17.97
CA PRO A 459 20.98 -12.53 16.70
C PRO A 459 21.20 -11.02 16.63
N LYS A 460 21.64 -10.52 15.48
CA LYS A 460 21.90 -9.10 15.22
C LYS A 460 20.87 -8.52 14.26
N ASP A 461 20.75 -9.09 13.07
CA ASP A 461 19.85 -8.64 12.03
C ASP A 461 19.41 -9.82 11.13
N GLY A 462 18.14 -9.87 10.77
CA GLY A 462 17.62 -10.88 9.84
C GLY A 462 17.86 -10.48 8.39
N ILE A 463 17.00 -10.94 7.49
CA ILE A 463 16.98 -10.52 6.08
C ILE A 463 15.65 -9.96 5.65
N SER A 464 14.64 -9.89 6.52
CA SER A 464 13.31 -9.53 6.04
C SER A 464 13.24 -8.12 5.45
N ALA A 465 14.00 -7.17 6.02
CA ALA A 465 14.17 -5.83 5.47
C ALA A 465 14.72 -5.85 4.04
N ILE A 466 15.79 -6.64 3.83
CA ILE A 466 16.45 -6.80 2.53
C ILE A 466 15.50 -7.52 1.56
N GLN A 467 14.83 -8.58 1.99
CA GLN A 467 13.85 -9.30 1.18
C GLN A 467 12.68 -8.40 0.76
N LEU A 468 12.19 -7.53 1.64
CA LEU A 468 11.19 -6.51 1.30
C LEU A 468 11.72 -5.57 0.22
N HIS A 469 12.90 -4.99 0.43
CA HIS A 469 13.56 -4.09 -0.51
C HIS A 469 13.69 -4.71 -1.91
N GLU A 470 14.23 -5.92 -1.99
CA GLU A 470 14.40 -6.61 -3.28
C GLU A 470 13.05 -7.03 -3.89
N THR A 471 12.06 -7.36 -3.06
CA THR A 471 10.70 -7.69 -3.51
C THR A 471 10.03 -6.45 -4.11
N MET A 472 10.22 -5.27 -3.52
CA MET A 472 9.73 -4.02 -4.07
C MET A 472 10.36 -3.71 -5.43
N HIS A 473 11.66 -3.93 -5.61
CA HIS A 473 12.29 -3.91 -6.94
C HIS A 473 11.66 -4.92 -7.91
N ALA A 474 11.37 -6.13 -7.43
CA ALA A 474 10.77 -7.18 -8.25
C ALA A 474 9.36 -6.83 -8.75
N ILE A 475 8.63 -5.95 -8.05
CA ILE A 475 7.30 -5.47 -8.42
C ILE A 475 7.29 -4.05 -9.02
N GLY A 476 8.46 -3.48 -9.34
CA GLY A 476 8.56 -2.25 -10.14
C GLY A 476 8.94 -0.98 -9.38
N PHE A 477 9.24 -1.06 -8.07
CA PHE A 477 9.83 0.06 -7.37
C PHE A 477 11.28 0.25 -7.77
N HIS A 478 11.68 1.51 -7.81
CA HIS A 478 13.08 1.90 -7.87
C HIS A 478 13.47 2.47 -6.51
N HIS A 479 14.76 2.72 -6.31
CA HIS A 479 15.23 3.32 -5.07
C HIS A 479 14.52 4.66 -4.79
N THR A 480 14.53 5.10 -3.54
CA THR A 480 14.07 6.45 -3.19
C THR A 480 15.14 7.51 -3.43
N TRP A 481 16.25 7.14 -4.04
CA TRP A 481 17.42 7.98 -4.28
C TRP A 481 17.96 7.70 -5.69
N GLN A 482 18.90 8.53 -6.12
CA GLN A 482 19.68 8.31 -7.33
C GLN A 482 21.15 8.64 -7.09
N HIS A 483 22.01 8.18 -8.00
CA HIS A 483 23.38 8.68 -7.98
C HIS A 483 23.34 10.22 -8.03
N GLU A 484 23.97 10.86 -7.04
CA GLU A 484 23.94 12.32 -6.78
C GLU A 484 22.80 12.84 -5.88
N HIS A 485 21.89 12.00 -5.39
CA HIS A 485 20.68 12.43 -4.67
C HIS A 485 20.26 11.39 -3.61
N TYR A 486 20.57 11.61 -2.32
CA TYR A 486 20.37 10.63 -1.25
C TYR A 486 19.56 11.13 -0.03
N SER A 487 19.04 12.36 -0.05
CA SER A 487 18.34 12.94 1.12
C SER A 487 17.00 12.25 1.41
N SER A 488 16.32 11.75 0.38
CA SER A 488 15.07 10.97 0.45
C SER A 488 15.26 9.51 0.90
N ASP A 489 16.51 9.06 1.03
CA ASP A 489 16.86 7.72 1.52
C ASP A 489 16.42 7.49 2.97
N PHE A 490 16.09 8.58 3.68
CA PHE A 490 15.64 8.61 5.07
C PHE A 490 14.10 8.56 5.25
N SER A 491 13.38 8.07 4.25
CA SER A 491 11.93 7.84 4.37
C SER A 491 11.61 6.62 5.23
N PHE A 492 10.40 6.59 5.80
CA PHE A 492 9.86 5.46 6.58
C PHE A 492 9.47 4.26 5.69
N GLY A 493 10.39 3.80 4.84
CA GLY A 493 10.15 2.70 3.90
C GLY A 493 11.40 1.82 3.73
N PRO A 494 11.24 0.60 3.19
CA PRO A 494 12.36 -0.33 3.02
C PRO A 494 13.20 0.01 1.78
N MET A 495 12.77 0.94 0.93
CA MET A 495 13.47 1.32 -0.30
C MET A 495 14.68 2.19 -0.08
N GLY A 496 14.82 2.78 1.10
CA GLY A 496 16.05 3.46 1.50
C GLY A 496 17.14 2.45 1.87
N TYR A 497 18.36 2.67 1.44
CA TYR A 497 19.49 1.79 1.82
C TYR A 497 19.87 1.94 3.29
N PHE A 498 19.65 3.12 3.87
CA PHE A 498 20.12 3.43 5.22
C PHE A 498 19.04 4.03 6.11
N ALA A 499 17.79 4.10 5.65
CA ALA A 499 16.64 4.32 6.51
C ALA A 499 16.47 3.20 7.55
N PHE A 500 16.72 1.94 7.15
CA PHE A 500 16.54 0.75 7.99
C PHE A 500 15.14 0.63 8.62
N HIS A 501 14.13 1.21 7.96
CA HIS A 501 12.73 1.09 8.35
C HIS A 501 12.04 -0.04 7.61
N ASN A 502 11.25 -0.80 8.36
CA ASN A 502 10.52 -1.97 7.87
C ASN A 502 9.01 -1.70 7.74
N GLY A 503 8.58 -0.46 7.98
CA GLY A 503 7.22 -0.02 7.72
C GLY A 503 7.00 0.22 6.23
N THR A 504 5.74 0.29 5.81
CA THR A 504 5.38 0.77 4.48
C THR A 504 5.19 2.28 4.56
N ALA A 505 6.00 3.05 3.84
CA ALA A 505 5.84 4.50 3.82
C ALA A 505 4.47 4.86 3.23
N SER A 506 3.88 5.96 3.69
CA SER A 506 2.72 6.59 3.06
C SER A 506 2.98 6.90 1.58
N PHE A 507 4.20 7.32 1.22
CA PHE A 507 4.62 7.58 -0.15
C PHE A 507 4.54 6.32 -1.03
N ASP A 508 5.07 5.19 -0.53
CA ASP A 508 5.03 3.90 -1.23
C ASP A 508 3.57 3.42 -1.39
N LYS A 509 2.76 3.56 -0.34
CA LYS A 509 1.32 3.23 -0.35
C LYS A 509 0.56 4.06 -1.37
N ASN A 510 0.70 5.38 -1.35
CA ASN A 510 0.01 6.27 -2.27
C ASN A 510 0.41 6.00 -3.71
N TRP A 511 1.70 5.73 -3.95
CA TRP A 511 2.19 5.36 -5.27
C TRP A 511 1.50 4.10 -5.81
N VAL A 512 1.54 3.01 -5.04
CA VAL A 512 0.96 1.73 -5.45
C VAL A 512 -0.55 1.80 -5.57
N GLN A 513 -1.20 2.30 -4.52
CA GLN A 513 -2.65 2.26 -4.42
C GLN A 513 -3.29 3.26 -5.39
N GLY A 514 -2.73 4.47 -5.52
CA GLY A 514 -3.18 5.46 -6.48
C GLY A 514 -3.05 4.97 -7.92
N THR A 515 -1.88 4.45 -8.33
CA THR A 515 -1.69 3.97 -9.71
C THR A 515 -2.48 2.70 -10.04
N TYR A 516 -2.76 1.84 -9.06
CA TYR A 516 -3.68 0.71 -9.24
C TYR A 516 -5.11 1.19 -9.51
N LEU A 517 -5.60 2.15 -8.71
CA LEU A 517 -6.96 2.69 -8.85
C LEU A 517 -7.13 3.52 -10.10
N ASP A 518 -6.11 4.27 -10.52
CA ASP A 518 -6.13 5.00 -11.79
C ASP A 518 -6.33 4.06 -12.98
N GLN A 519 -5.70 2.88 -12.96
CA GLN A 519 -5.93 1.86 -13.99
C GLN A 519 -7.33 1.27 -13.91
N MET A 520 -7.77 0.91 -12.70
CA MET A 520 -9.12 0.36 -12.48
C MET A 520 -10.20 1.31 -12.98
N GLU A 521 -10.13 2.58 -12.60
CA GLU A 521 -11.10 3.60 -13.00
C GLU A 521 -11.09 3.82 -14.50
N ALA A 522 -9.90 4.00 -15.10
CA ALA A 522 -9.77 4.22 -16.54
C ALA A 522 -10.38 3.07 -17.36
N ILE A 523 -10.08 1.82 -16.99
CA ILE A 523 -10.59 0.62 -17.67
C ILE A 523 -12.11 0.49 -17.49
N LEU A 524 -12.62 0.67 -16.27
CA LEU A 524 -14.06 0.58 -16.00
C LEU A 524 -14.84 1.70 -16.71
N TRP A 525 -14.28 2.91 -16.75
CA TRP A 525 -14.90 4.05 -17.43
C TRP A 525 -14.96 3.85 -18.95
N ASP A 526 -13.91 3.30 -19.56
CA ASP A 526 -13.88 2.97 -20.98
C ASP A 526 -14.91 1.87 -21.33
N ASP A 527 -14.97 0.81 -20.53
CA ASP A 527 -15.96 -0.25 -20.67
C ASP A 527 -17.40 0.29 -20.53
N PHE A 528 -17.66 1.07 -19.48
CA PHE A 528 -18.95 1.73 -19.27
C PHE A 528 -19.31 2.64 -20.45
N SER A 529 -18.39 3.49 -20.89
CA SER A 529 -18.62 4.44 -22.00
C SER A 529 -18.94 3.71 -23.30
N THR A 530 -18.23 2.62 -23.58
CA THR A 530 -18.44 1.77 -24.76
C THR A 530 -19.81 1.09 -24.71
N LYS A 531 -20.14 0.45 -23.58
CA LYS A 531 -21.45 -0.20 -23.34
C LYS A 531 -22.60 0.80 -23.44
N ARG A 532 -22.45 1.96 -22.81
CA ARG A 532 -23.42 3.07 -22.83
C ARG A 532 -23.68 3.58 -24.25
N ALA A 533 -22.64 3.70 -25.08
CA ALA A 533 -22.80 4.12 -26.48
C ALA A 533 -23.59 3.10 -27.33
N GLY A 534 -23.64 1.84 -26.91
CA GLY A 534 -24.41 0.77 -27.54
C GLY A 534 -25.90 0.72 -27.15
N LEU A 535 -26.32 1.49 -26.15
CA LEU A 535 -27.71 1.50 -25.69
C LEU A 535 -28.68 2.02 -26.77
N GLY A 536 -29.85 1.40 -26.85
CA GLY A 536 -30.94 1.79 -27.72
C GLY A 536 -31.62 3.11 -27.32
N ILE A 537 -32.51 3.60 -28.19
CA ILE A 537 -33.25 4.85 -27.94
C ILE A 537 -34.38 4.71 -26.91
N ASP A 538 -34.81 3.48 -26.63
CA ASP A 538 -35.95 3.16 -25.76
C ASP A 538 -35.58 1.99 -24.82
N GLU A 539 -34.48 2.13 -24.07
CA GLU A 539 -34.10 1.12 -23.07
C GLU A 539 -35.08 1.11 -21.88
N ARG A 540 -34.95 0.07 -21.06
CA ARG A 540 -35.78 -0.10 -19.88
C ARG A 540 -35.46 0.93 -18.78
N PRO A 541 -36.43 1.30 -17.93
CA PRO A 541 -36.19 2.18 -16.79
C PRO A 541 -35.06 1.68 -15.88
N GLU A 542 -34.95 0.37 -15.68
CA GLU A 542 -33.90 -0.25 -14.87
C GLU A 542 -32.50 0.02 -15.43
N THR A 543 -32.34 -0.03 -16.76
CA THR A 543 -31.08 0.29 -17.45
C THR A 543 -30.64 1.72 -17.16
N TYR A 544 -31.56 2.68 -17.24
CA TYR A 544 -31.25 4.08 -16.94
C TYR A 544 -30.97 4.31 -15.45
N VAL A 545 -31.62 3.56 -14.55
CA VAL A 545 -31.30 3.61 -13.11
C VAL A 545 -29.88 3.10 -12.87
N ALA A 546 -29.49 1.99 -13.50
CA ALA A 546 -28.13 1.47 -13.41
C ALA A 546 -27.12 2.49 -13.98
N GLU A 547 -27.38 3.07 -15.15
CA GLU A 547 -26.53 4.10 -15.76
C GLU A 547 -26.29 5.29 -14.82
N GLN A 548 -27.35 5.83 -14.20
CA GLN A 548 -27.20 6.94 -13.26
C GLN A 548 -26.43 6.53 -12.02
N ARG A 549 -26.66 5.32 -11.51
CA ARG A 549 -25.95 4.83 -10.33
C ARG A 549 -24.45 4.64 -10.60
N ILE A 550 -24.08 4.18 -11.78
CA ILE A 550 -22.67 4.07 -12.22
C ILE A 550 -22.01 5.45 -12.21
N LEU A 551 -22.67 6.47 -12.77
CA LEU A 551 -22.15 7.84 -12.79
C LEU A 551 -21.95 8.41 -11.38
N GLU A 552 -22.91 8.20 -10.47
CA GLU A 552 -22.79 8.59 -9.06
C GLU A 552 -21.62 7.89 -8.36
N LEU A 553 -21.38 6.61 -8.67
CA LEU A 553 -20.28 5.83 -8.09
C LEU A 553 -18.93 6.30 -8.61
N PHE A 554 -18.80 6.64 -9.90
CA PHE A 554 -17.57 7.23 -10.43
C PHE A 554 -17.27 8.59 -9.80
N GLU A 555 -18.26 9.46 -9.65
CA GLU A 555 -18.09 10.76 -8.95
C GLU A 555 -17.66 10.53 -7.49
N SER A 556 -18.31 9.60 -6.78
CA SER A 556 -17.92 9.27 -5.40
C SER A 556 -16.53 8.63 -5.30
N ALA A 557 -16.11 7.84 -6.29
CA ALA A 557 -14.78 7.25 -6.31
C ALA A 557 -13.70 8.31 -6.55
N ASP A 558 -13.95 9.29 -7.42
CA ASP A 558 -13.05 10.43 -7.63
C ASP A 558 -12.92 11.29 -6.36
N ASP A 559 -14.04 11.57 -5.66
CA ASP A 559 -14.01 12.27 -4.38
C ASP A 559 -13.14 11.52 -3.34
N LEU A 560 -13.34 10.21 -3.20
CA LEU A 560 -12.56 9.38 -2.26
C LEU A 560 -11.08 9.26 -2.66
N TYR A 561 -10.79 9.15 -3.95
CA TYR A 561 -9.42 9.20 -4.48
C TYR A 561 -8.77 10.54 -4.13
N ASN A 562 -9.50 11.65 -4.32
CA ASN A 562 -9.03 13.00 -4.01
C ASN A 562 -8.89 13.27 -2.51
N GLU A 563 -9.36 12.38 -1.64
CA GLU A 563 -9.11 12.36 -0.19
C GLU A 563 -8.02 11.36 0.21
N MET A 564 -7.43 10.65 -0.77
CA MET A 564 -6.49 9.53 -0.58
C MET A 564 -7.07 8.37 0.26
N ASP A 565 -8.40 8.20 0.27
CA ASP A 565 -9.09 7.04 0.86
C ASP A 565 -9.15 5.90 -0.17
N TRP A 566 -7.99 5.28 -0.36
CA TRP A 566 -7.78 4.29 -1.41
C TRP A 566 -8.69 3.05 -1.29
N LEU A 567 -8.98 2.59 -0.07
CA LEU A 567 -9.81 1.40 0.14
C LEU A 567 -11.28 1.68 -0.16
N SER A 568 -11.80 2.82 0.29
CA SER A 568 -13.17 3.21 -0.03
C SER A 568 -13.33 3.51 -1.53
N ALA A 569 -12.34 4.13 -2.16
CA ALA A 569 -12.33 4.35 -3.61
C ALA A 569 -12.36 3.01 -4.38
N TYR A 570 -11.53 2.04 -3.99
CA TYR A 570 -11.54 0.69 -4.55
C TYR A 570 -12.92 0.02 -4.44
N ASP A 571 -13.50 -0.01 -3.23
CA ASP A 571 -14.80 -0.62 -3.00
C ASP A 571 -15.90 0.06 -3.84
N THR A 572 -15.82 1.39 -3.99
CA THR A 572 -16.76 2.17 -4.81
C THR A 572 -16.62 1.87 -6.30
N LEU A 573 -15.39 1.73 -6.82
CA LEU A 573 -15.14 1.33 -8.21
C LEU A 573 -15.57 -0.11 -8.47
N ARG A 574 -15.38 -1.02 -7.49
CA ARG A 574 -15.89 -2.40 -7.59
C ARG A 574 -17.41 -2.40 -7.68
N ASP A 575 -18.08 -1.61 -6.84
CA ASP A 575 -19.53 -1.46 -6.91
C ASP A 575 -19.97 -0.89 -8.27
N ALA A 576 -19.21 0.06 -8.85
CA ALA A 576 -19.47 0.57 -10.20
C ALA A 576 -19.38 -0.54 -11.25
N SER A 577 -18.38 -1.43 -11.17
CA SER A 577 -18.27 -2.62 -12.02
C SER A 577 -19.51 -3.50 -11.94
N ASP A 578 -19.98 -3.82 -10.73
CA ASP A 578 -21.20 -4.63 -10.56
C ASP A 578 -22.43 -3.93 -11.17
N TRP A 579 -22.52 -2.60 -11.06
CA TRP A 579 -23.61 -1.83 -11.66
C TRP A 579 -23.53 -1.75 -13.19
N ILE A 580 -22.32 -1.75 -13.77
CA ILE A 580 -22.12 -1.89 -15.22
C ILE A 580 -22.69 -3.24 -15.69
N ASP A 581 -22.45 -4.32 -14.96
CA ASP A 581 -23.03 -5.63 -15.27
C ASP A 581 -24.56 -5.63 -15.18
N ARG A 582 -25.14 -5.02 -14.14
CA ARG A 582 -26.60 -4.83 -14.01
C ARG A 582 -27.17 -4.05 -15.19
N MET A 583 -26.50 -2.97 -15.60
CA MET A 583 -26.90 -2.19 -16.77
C MET A 583 -26.96 -3.07 -18.01
N MET A 584 -25.93 -3.88 -18.26
CA MET A 584 -25.90 -4.77 -19.43
C MET A 584 -26.98 -5.85 -19.36
N TRP A 585 -27.13 -6.54 -18.24
CA TRP A 585 -28.15 -7.59 -18.10
C TRP A 585 -29.56 -7.03 -18.23
N SER A 586 -29.83 -5.82 -17.74
CA SER A 586 -31.15 -5.20 -17.86
C SER A 586 -31.58 -4.96 -19.32
N THR A 587 -30.64 -4.83 -20.26
CA THR A 587 -30.96 -4.72 -21.70
C THR A 587 -31.35 -6.05 -22.34
N LEU A 588 -30.97 -7.17 -21.72
CA LEU A 588 -31.13 -8.52 -22.27
C LEU A 588 -32.25 -9.31 -21.58
N ASP A 589 -32.41 -9.11 -20.27
CA ASP A 589 -33.26 -9.92 -19.41
C ASP A 589 -34.38 -9.12 -18.74
N ASP A 590 -35.60 -9.30 -19.24
CA ASP A 590 -36.83 -8.67 -18.73
C ASP A 590 -37.73 -9.61 -17.92
N THR A 591 -37.23 -10.80 -17.59
CA THR A 591 -38.02 -11.85 -16.92
C THR A 591 -37.62 -12.00 -15.46
N ALA A 592 -38.56 -11.77 -14.54
CA ALA A 592 -38.27 -11.91 -13.12
C ALA A 592 -37.90 -13.34 -12.68
N PRO A 593 -37.08 -13.50 -11.62
CA PRO A 593 -36.77 -14.80 -11.04
C PRO A 593 -38.02 -15.60 -10.66
N VAL A 594 -37.89 -16.92 -10.60
CA VAL A 594 -38.96 -17.80 -10.15
C VAL A 594 -38.69 -18.28 -8.73
N ILE A 595 -39.57 -17.89 -7.81
CA ILE A 595 -39.53 -18.34 -6.41
C ILE A 595 -40.41 -19.59 -6.25
N THR A 596 -39.82 -20.68 -5.76
CA THR A 596 -40.52 -21.93 -5.45
C THR A 596 -40.13 -22.46 -4.07
N ASN A 597 -40.92 -23.37 -3.52
CA ASN A 597 -40.63 -24.10 -2.28
C ASN A 597 -40.27 -23.20 -1.07
N LEU A 598 -41.00 -22.09 -0.86
CA LEU A 598 -40.85 -21.28 0.35
C LEU A 598 -41.29 -22.08 1.58
N ILE A 599 -40.35 -22.35 2.49
CA ILE A 599 -40.51 -23.17 3.69
C ILE A 599 -40.04 -22.36 4.91
N ILE A 600 -40.83 -22.39 5.98
CA ILE A 600 -40.47 -21.79 7.27
C ILE A 600 -40.38 -22.89 8.33
N THR A 601 -39.23 -23.02 9.00
CA THR A 601 -38.98 -24.09 9.97
C THR A 601 -38.45 -23.52 11.30
N PRO A 602 -39.01 -23.89 12.47
CA PRO A 602 -40.11 -24.86 12.69
C PRO A 602 -41.52 -24.33 12.36
N SER A 603 -41.76 -23.04 12.55
CA SER A 603 -42.93 -22.25 12.11
C SER A 603 -42.68 -20.81 12.57
N ILE A 604 -43.39 -19.82 12.01
CA ILE A 604 -43.22 -18.41 12.44
C ILE A 604 -43.51 -18.31 13.94
N ASN A 605 -42.52 -17.89 14.73
CA ASN A 605 -42.63 -17.75 16.18
C ASN A 605 -41.62 -16.72 16.72
N THR A 606 -41.78 -16.29 17.98
CA THR A 606 -40.94 -15.27 18.61
C THR A 606 -39.54 -15.74 19.04
N ASN A 607 -39.27 -17.05 19.07
CA ASN A 607 -37.98 -17.60 19.48
C ASN A 607 -36.98 -17.70 18.31
N GLY A 608 -37.34 -17.19 17.13
CA GLY A 608 -36.57 -17.31 15.90
C GLY A 608 -37.00 -18.50 15.04
N PHE A 609 -36.68 -18.43 13.75
CA PHE A 609 -36.99 -19.43 12.75
C PHE A 609 -36.10 -19.26 11.51
N TYR A 610 -36.09 -20.26 10.64
CA TYR A 610 -35.41 -20.18 9.34
C TYR A 610 -36.42 -20.02 8.22
N VAL A 611 -36.06 -19.23 7.22
CA VAL A 611 -36.78 -19.11 5.95
C VAL A 611 -35.91 -19.70 4.86
N THR A 612 -36.47 -20.61 4.08
CA THR A 612 -35.78 -21.32 3.00
C THR A 612 -36.61 -21.22 1.73
N ALA A 613 -35.97 -20.94 0.59
CA ALA A 613 -36.64 -20.93 -0.71
C ALA A 613 -35.71 -21.42 -1.82
N ASN A 614 -36.30 -21.99 -2.87
CA ASN A 614 -35.60 -22.24 -4.12
C ASN A 614 -35.88 -21.07 -5.05
N VAL A 615 -34.84 -20.43 -5.54
CA VAL A 615 -34.96 -19.30 -6.47
C VAL A 615 -34.10 -19.60 -7.67
N THR A 616 -34.70 -19.51 -8.85
CA THR A 616 -34.03 -19.75 -10.13
C THR A 616 -34.26 -18.57 -11.04
N ASP A 617 -33.27 -18.26 -11.87
CA ASP A 617 -33.41 -17.37 -13.00
C ASP A 617 -32.82 -18.06 -14.24
N ASP A 618 -33.45 -17.88 -15.39
CA ASP A 618 -33.15 -18.63 -16.62
C ASP A 618 -32.13 -17.92 -17.52
N LEU A 619 -31.81 -16.64 -17.28
CA LEU A 619 -30.99 -15.83 -18.18
C LEU A 619 -29.83 -15.10 -17.47
N SER A 620 -30.11 -14.10 -16.64
CA SER A 620 -29.08 -13.28 -15.99
C SER A 620 -28.58 -13.86 -14.66
N GLY A 621 -29.30 -14.84 -14.11
CA GLY A 621 -28.99 -15.46 -12.82
C GLY A 621 -29.54 -14.66 -11.64
N VAL A 622 -29.65 -15.31 -10.48
CA VAL A 622 -30.16 -14.67 -9.25
C VAL A 622 -29.05 -13.84 -8.60
N GLU A 623 -29.29 -12.55 -8.41
CA GLU A 623 -28.37 -11.62 -7.74
C GLU A 623 -28.48 -11.75 -6.22
N ASN A 624 -29.70 -11.57 -5.68
CA ASN A 624 -29.94 -11.52 -4.24
C ASN A 624 -31.33 -12.06 -3.90
N VAL A 625 -31.42 -12.85 -2.82
CA VAL A 625 -32.68 -13.19 -2.16
C VAL A 625 -32.69 -12.62 -0.75
N THR A 626 -33.66 -11.76 -0.46
CA THR A 626 -33.82 -11.13 0.86
C THR A 626 -35.17 -11.50 1.46
N VAL A 627 -35.16 -11.90 2.74
CA VAL A 627 -36.35 -12.09 3.56
C VAL A 627 -36.77 -10.76 4.18
N TYR A 628 -38.05 -10.46 4.05
CA TYR A 628 -38.69 -9.31 4.66
C TYR A 628 -39.57 -9.80 5.81
N LEU A 629 -39.40 -9.19 6.97
CA LEU A 629 -40.15 -9.48 8.19
C LEU A 629 -40.84 -8.21 8.65
N GLN A 630 -42.16 -8.22 8.74
CA GLN A 630 -42.92 -7.13 9.35
C GLN A 630 -43.62 -7.61 10.62
N ILE A 631 -43.45 -6.85 11.71
CA ILE A 631 -44.03 -7.18 13.02
C ILE A 631 -45.10 -6.13 13.36
N ASP A 632 -46.32 -6.59 13.66
CA ASP A 632 -47.45 -5.76 14.11
C ASP A 632 -47.74 -4.55 13.20
N SER A 633 -47.50 -4.69 11.89
CA SER A 633 -47.62 -3.61 10.90
C SER A 633 -46.70 -2.40 11.15
N GLY A 634 -45.62 -2.60 11.91
CA GLY A 634 -44.57 -1.62 12.15
C GLY A 634 -43.48 -1.65 11.09
N ASP A 635 -42.24 -1.43 11.52
CA ASP A 635 -41.05 -1.41 10.65
C ASP A 635 -40.81 -2.77 10.00
N ILE A 636 -40.19 -2.73 8.82
CA ILE A 636 -39.78 -3.90 8.04
C ILE A 636 -38.31 -4.19 8.35
N PHE A 637 -38.02 -5.43 8.72
CA PHE A 637 -36.67 -5.94 8.95
C PHE A 637 -36.24 -6.79 7.76
N LEU A 638 -34.99 -6.63 7.33
CA LEU A 638 -34.41 -7.31 6.17
C LEU A 638 -33.35 -8.32 6.60
N TYR A 639 -33.38 -9.50 6.01
CA TYR A 639 -32.40 -10.57 6.24
C TYR A 639 -31.96 -11.16 4.91
N ILE A 640 -30.69 -10.95 4.54
CA ILE A 640 -30.09 -11.49 3.32
C ILE A 640 -29.96 -13.02 3.47
N CYS A 641 -30.37 -13.76 2.45
CA CYS A 641 -30.23 -15.21 2.42
C CYS A 641 -28.80 -15.62 2.02
N ALA A 642 -28.30 -16.69 2.63
CA ALA A 642 -27.14 -17.42 2.12
C ALA A 642 -27.58 -18.44 1.07
N GLU A 643 -26.85 -18.53 -0.03
CA GLU A 643 -27.08 -19.52 -1.10
C GLU A 643 -26.30 -20.81 -0.82
N SER A 644 -26.93 -21.95 -1.10
CA SER A 644 -26.26 -23.24 -1.18
C SER A 644 -27.01 -24.17 -2.13
N SER A 645 -26.45 -24.44 -3.30
CA SER A 645 -26.98 -25.41 -4.28
C SER A 645 -28.39 -25.07 -4.78
N GLY A 646 -28.64 -23.79 -5.08
CA GLY A 646 -29.92 -23.24 -5.54
C GLY A 646 -30.95 -23.01 -4.43
N VAL A 647 -30.54 -23.21 -3.16
CA VAL A 647 -31.39 -23.03 -1.99
C VAL A 647 -30.91 -21.83 -1.18
N TRP A 648 -31.82 -20.88 -0.96
CA TRP A 648 -31.56 -19.63 -0.24
C TRP A 648 -32.12 -19.71 1.16
N VAL A 649 -31.28 -19.44 2.17
CA VAL A 649 -31.64 -19.59 3.59
C VAL A 649 -31.30 -18.33 4.38
N ALA A 650 -32.26 -17.80 5.13
CA ALA A 650 -32.00 -16.78 6.14
C ALA A 650 -32.42 -17.26 7.54
N SER A 651 -31.65 -16.85 8.55
CA SER A 651 -31.95 -17.08 9.96
C SER A 651 -32.58 -15.84 10.57
N ILE A 652 -33.82 -15.96 11.04
CA ILE A 652 -34.53 -14.89 11.72
C ILE A 652 -34.32 -15.06 13.23
N PRO A 653 -33.70 -14.08 13.91
CA PRO A 653 -33.44 -14.16 15.35
C PRO A 653 -34.74 -14.06 16.16
N ALA A 654 -34.64 -14.36 17.46
CA ALA A 654 -35.75 -14.16 18.38
C ALA A 654 -36.11 -12.67 18.52
N PHE A 655 -37.40 -12.38 18.67
CA PHE A 655 -37.93 -11.03 18.88
C PHE A 655 -39.07 -11.04 19.91
N THR A 656 -39.28 -9.91 20.59
CA THR A 656 -40.24 -9.83 21.70
C THR A 656 -41.68 -9.70 21.24
N ALA A 657 -42.60 -10.26 22.05
CA ALA A 657 -44.07 -10.16 22.02
C ALA A 657 -44.67 -9.43 20.81
N SER A 658 -45.14 -10.22 19.84
CA SER A 658 -45.89 -9.73 18.69
C SER A 658 -47.27 -10.36 18.63
N SER A 659 -48.23 -9.63 18.06
CA SER A 659 -49.58 -10.15 17.80
C SER A 659 -49.68 -10.71 16.38
N ASN A 660 -48.95 -10.11 15.45
CA ASN A 660 -48.92 -10.45 14.05
C ASN A 660 -47.51 -10.38 13.48
N VAL A 661 -47.11 -11.40 12.73
CA VAL A 661 -45.84 -11.45 12.02
C VAL A 661 -46.13 -11.79 10.57
N GLU A 662 -45.63 -10.97 9.65
CA GLU A 662 -45.71 -11.18 8.21
C GLU A 662 -44.31 -11.40 7.65
N VAL A 663 -44.16 -12.46 6.85
CA VAL A 663 -42.89 -12.85 6.23
C VAL A 663 -43.09 -13.07 4.74
N TRP A 664 -42.22 -12.49 3.93
CA TRP A 664 -42.14 -12.78 2.50
C TRP A 664 -40.69 -12.70 2.04
N ILE A 665 -40.43 -13.15 0.82
CA ILE A 665 -39.12 -13.02 0.19
C ILE A 665 -39.21 -12.21 -1.08
N ARG A 666 -38.16 -11.43 -1.36
CA ARG A 666 -37.92 -10.84 -2.68
C ARG A 666 -36.64 -11.42 -3.26
N ALA A 667 -36.72 -11.79 -4.53
CA ALA A 667 -35.58 -12.19 -5.33
C ALA A 667 -35.34 -11.16 -6.43
N TRP A 668 -34.08 -10.78 -6.60
CA TRP A 668 -33.57 -9.95 -7.69
C TRP A 668 -32.69 -10.80 -8.59
N ASP A 669 -32.78 -10.59 -9.90
CA ASP A 669 -31.75 -11.04 -10.85
C ASP A 669 -30.81 -9.89 -11.22
N TRP A 670 -29.77 -10.23 -11.96
CA TRP A 670 -28.82 -9.24 -12.48
C TRP A 670 -29.45 -8.32 -13.55
N GLY A 671 -30.55 -8.75 -14.20
CA GLY A 671 -31.40 -7.91 -15.05
C GLY A 671 -32.25 -6.88 -14.30
N MET A 672 -32.11 -6.79 -12.97
CA MET A 672 -32.86 -5.93 -12.06
C MET A 672 -34.37 -6.20 -12.02
N ASN A 673 -34.80 -7.39 -12.43
CA ASN A 673 -36.18 -7.82 -12.29
C ASN A 673 -36.43 -8.34 -10.87
N ILE A 674 -37.67 -8.19 -10.40
CA ILE A 674 -38.05 -8.53 -9.03
C ILE A 674 -39.15 -9.58 -9.03
N ALA A 675 -38.94 -10.64 -8.26
CA ALA A 675 -39.99 -11.57 -7.88
C ALA A 675 -40.28 -11.47 -6.39
N GLU A 676 -41.57 -11.49 -6.03
CA GLU A 676 -42.01 -11.47 -4.64
C GLU A 676 -42.82 -12.72 -4.34
N SER A 677 -42.55 -13.38 -3.22
CA SER A 677 -43.37 -14.49 -2.77
C SER A 677 -44.74 -14.02 -2.26
N THR A 678 -45.64 -14.96 -2.04
CA THR A 678 -46.82 -14.68 -1.21
C THR A 678 -46.40 -14.31 0.21
N HIS A 679 -47.14 -13.40 0.83
CA HIS A 679 -46.92 -12.97 2.21
C HIS A 679 -47.52 -14.01 3.15
N LEU A 680 -46.70 -14.49 4.08
CA LEU A 680 -47.08 -15.48 5.09
C LEU A 680 -47.33 -14.76 6.42
N THR A 681 -48.60 -14.55 6.73
CA THR A 681 -49.05 -13.93 7.98
C THR A 681 -49.28 -14.98 9.06
N HIS A 682 -48.73 -14.77 10.26
CA HIS A 682 -48.96 -15.61 11.43
C HIS A 682 -49.35 -14.77 12.65
N THR A 683 -50.56 -15.01 13.15
CA THR A 683 -51.02 -14.45 14.43
C THR A 683 -50.46 -15.29 15.57
N ILE A 684 -49.55 -14.71 16.35
CA ILE A 684 -49.00 -15.39 17.51
C ILE A 684 -50.05 -15.32 18.62
N THR A 685 -50.74 -16.43 18.85
CA THR A 685 -51.58 -16.59 20.04
C THR A 685 -50.67 -16.57 21.26
N THR A 686 -50.51 -15.39 21.85
CA THR A 686 -50.01 -15.30 23.21
C THR A 686 -50.97 -16.10 24.08
N SER A 687 -50.54 -17.28 24.54
CA SER A 687 -51.27 -17.99 25.58
C SER A 687 -51.50 -16.98 26.70
N PRO A 688 -52.74 -16.73 27.14
CA PRO A 688 -53.02 -15.71 28.13
C PRO A 688 -52.06 -15.96 29.28
N TYR A 689 -51.15 -15.00 29.48
CA TYR A 689 -50.11 -15.08 30.49
C TYR A 689 -50.80 -15.57 31.77
N SER A 690 -50.53 -16.83 32.16
CA SER A 690 -51.13 -17.39 33.35
C SER A 690 -50.51 -16.61 34.48
N ILE A 691 -51.21 -15.57 34.94
CA ILE A 691 -50.80 -14.77 36.09
C ILE A 691 -50.43 -15.78 37.17
N PRO A 692 -49.17 -15.82 37.63
CA PRO A 692 -48.77 -16.69 38.73
C PRO A 692 -49.74 -16.44 39.87
N ASP A 693 -50.36 -17.51 40.34
CA ASP A 693 -51.41 -17.56 41.35
C ASP A 693 -51.35 -16.35 42.31
N SER A 694 -52.30 -15.42 42.15
CA SER A 694 -52.44 -14.20 42.97
C SER A 694 -52.58 -14.50 44.47
N SER A 695 -52.71 -15.78 44.85
CA SER A 695 -52.58 -16.26 46.22
C SER A 695 -51.26 -15.82 46.87
N LEU A 696 -50.11 -15.80 46.16
CA LEU A 696 -48.82 -15.41 46.73
C LEU A 696 -48.78 -13.93 47.11
N TYR A 697 -49.28 -13.04 46.25
CA TYR A 697 -49.38 -11.61 46.54
C TYR A 697 -50.40 -11.31 47.65
N LEU A 698 -51.50 -12.07 47.74
CA LEU A 698 -52.44 -11.99 48.84
C LEU A 698 -51.78 -12.42 50.17
N TYR A 699 -50.98 -13.49 50.19
CA TYR A 699 -50.24 -13.92 51.38
C TYR A 699 -49.17 -12.89 51.80
N ILE A 700 -48.43 -12.30 50.85
CA ILE A 700 -47.44 -11.25 51.16
C ILE A 700 -48.14 -10.02 51.75
N MET A 701 -49.29 -9.61 51.20
CA MET A 701 -50.08 -8.49 51.73
C MET A 701 -50.69 -8.77 53.12
N ILE A 702 -51.15 -10.00 53.37
CA ILE A 702 -51.66 -10.42 54.69
C ILE A 702 -50.52 -10.45 55.72
N ILE A 703 -49.34 -10.96 55.37
CA ILE A 703 -48.17 -11.00 56.27
C ILE A 703 -47.65 -9.60 56.56
N ALA A 704 -47.54 -8.73 55.54
CA ALA A 704 -47.14 -7.34 55.70
C ALA A 704 -48.16 -6.56 56.56
N GLY A 705 -49.46 -6.77 56.33
CA GLY A 705 -50.54 -6.19 57.14
C GLY A 705 -50.49 -6.65 58.60
N LEU A 706 -50.28 -7.95 58.86
CA LEU A 706 -50.12 -8.49 60.21
C LEU A 706 -48.87 -7.92 60.90
N ALA A 707 -47.75 -7.77 60.20
CA ALA A 707 -46.54 -7.17 60.74
C ALA A 707 -46.77 -5.71 61.16
N VAL A 708 -47.46 -4.91 60.33
CA VAL A 708 -47.81 -3.52 60.68
C VAL A 708 -48.75 -3.47 61.88
N VAL A 709 -49.76 -4.34 61.96
CA VAL A 709 -50.66 -4.40 63.13
C VAL A 709 -49.91 -4.79 64.40
N ILE A 710 -48.99 -5.76 64.35
CA ILE A 710 -48.14 -6.13 65.48
C ILE A 710 -47.27 -4.96 65.92
N VAL A 711 -46.64 -4.24 64.99
CA VAL A 711 -45.84 -3.05 65.30
C VAL A 711 -46.70 -1.96 65.95
N VAL A 712 -47.91 -1.69 65.44
CA VAL A 712 -48.84 -0.71 66.02
C VAL A 712 -49.28 -1.15 67.43
N ILE A 713 -49.61 -2.42 67.64
CA ILE A 713 -49.98 -2.95 68.97
C ILE A 713 -48.82 -2.81 69.95
N VAL A 714 -47.59 -3.16 69.55
CA VAL A 714 -46.40 -3.02 70.40
C VAL A 714 -46.13 -1.54 70.72
N VAL A 715 -46.29 -0.64 69.76
CA VAL A 715 -46.10 0.81 69.98
C VAL A 715 -47.18 1.39 70.90
N VAL A 716 -48.44 0.96 70.77
CA VAL A 716 -49.55 1.41 71.64
C VAL A 716 -49.43 0.82 73.04
N LEU A 717 -49.05 -0.45 73.18
CA LEU A 717 -48.85 -1.11 74.48
C LEU A 717 -47.58 -0.63 75.21
N ARG A 718 -46.56 -0.10 74.50
CA ARG A 718 -45.41 0.58 75.13
C ARG A 718 -45.70 2.03 75.57
N LYS A 719 -46.83 2.62 75.15
CA LYS A 719 -47.27 3.97 75.54
C LYS A 719 -48.33 3.99 76.66
N ARG A 720 -48.59 2.85 77.28
CA ARG A 720 -49.26 2.69 78.59
C ARG A 720 -48.31 1.98 79.53
#